data_AF-A0A0K2ATG8-F1
#
_entry.id   AF-A0A0K2ATG8-F1
#
_cell.length_a   1.000
_cell.length_b   1.000
_cell.length_c   1.000
_cell.angle_alpha   90.00
_cell.angle_beta   90.00
_cell.angle_gamma   90.00
#
_symmetry.space_group_name_H-M   'P 1'
#
loop_
_entity.id
_entity.type
_entity.pdbx_description
1 polymer ?
#
loop_
_entity_poly.entity_id
_entity_poly.type
_entity_poly.pdbx_seq_one_letter_code
_entity_poly.pdbx_strand_id
1 'polypeptide(L)'
;MTHLDADEGLAPAHPVHALSPATGLTAAGVAERVARGQVNDVPVRSSRSLTDIVRANVFTRFNAIIGVLWVIMLCVAPIQDSLFGFVILANTGIGIIQEWRAKKTLDSLALIGEARPTVRRDGTAAEIGTSEIVLDDVIEIGPGDKVVVDGVCVEADGLEIDESLLTGEADPVVKQPGDQVMSGSFVVAGGGAYRATKVGREAYAAQLAEEASRFTLVQSELRSGISTILKYVTWMMVPTAIGLILSQLLAKDDDLDDSIARTVGGIVPMVPEGLVLLTSVAFAIGVIRLGRKQCLVQELPAIEGLARVDTVCLDKTGTLTEGGMDVTELRTLDGADEGYVRTVLGALGESDPRPNASLQAIIDTYPVADSAEDWRCTESLPFSSARKYSGATFGEGDGTSSTWLLGAPDVLLPEDAPALAETVRLNERGLRVLLLARAARELDDPGVAEDATPVALVVLEQRLRPDAADTLRYFADQDVRAKVISGDNAVSVGAVAAKLGLSGTTVDARRLPAGREEMAGALDEGTVFGRVTPQQKRDMVGALQSRGHTVAMTGDGVNDVLALKDADIGVAMGSGSEATRAVAQIVLLDNSFATLPSVVAEGRRVIGNITRVATLFLVKTVYSVLLAILVVCSQVEYPFLPRHLTLLSTLTIGVPAFFLALAPNKERARPHFVRRVMRYAVPGGVVAAAATFATYLVARRHYSGPGALDAETSAATLTLFLVSMWVLAIIARPYTWWRVVLVAAMGAGFLVVLVVPWLQDFFALKLVGVTMPWAAVGIAAVAAGLLELAWRWVDRRLPV
;
A
#
# COMPACT_ATOMS: atom_id res chain seq x y z
N MET A 1 21.91 16.03 -49.00
CA MET A 1 20.89 15.99 -50.08
C MET A 1 19.59 15.60 -49.39
N THR A 2 18.71 16.50 -48.98
CA THR A 2 18.09 17.63 -49.69
C THR A 2 17.98 18.85 -48.80
N HIS A 3 18.23 20.03 -49.37
CA HIS A 3 17.92 21.34 -48.79
C HIS A 3 16.41 21.55 -48.81
N LEU A 4 15.82 22.00 -47.70
CA LEU A 4 14.54 22.72 -47.69
C LEU A 4 14.66 23.87 -46.69
N ASP A 5 14.15 25.01 -47.14
CA ASP A 5 14.42 26.37 -46.70
C ASP A 5 13.90 26.68 -45.30
N ALA A 6 14.71 27.39 -44.53
CA ALA A 6 14.33 28.10 -43.32
C ALA A 6 14.03 29.54 -43.69
N ASP A 7 12.80 29.82 -44.13
CA ASP A 7 12.27 31.17 -44.24
C ASP A 7 10.73 31.12 -44.34
N GLU A 8 10.05 30.99 -43.21
CA GLU A 8 8.64 31.38 -43.10
C GLU A 8 8.49 32.32 -41.90
N GLY A 9 8.22 33.58 -42.23
CA GLY A 9 8.11 34.68 -41.28
C GLY A 9 6.96 34.52 -40.30
N LEU A 10 7.16 35.10 -39.12
CA LEU A 10 6.14 35.42 -38.13
C LEU A 10 4.95 36.10 -38.82
N ALA A 11 3.81 35.41 -38.88
CA ALA A 11 2.55 35.99 -39.32
C ALA A 11 2.13 37.12 -38.35
N PRO A 12 1.57 38.23 -38.85
CA PRO A 12 1.11 39.31 -37.99
C PRO A 12 -0.04 38.84 -37.11
N ALA A 13 0.03 39.15 -35.81
CA ALA A 13 -1.01 38.87 -34.83
C ALA A 13 -2.34 39.48 -35.29
N HIS A 14 -3.32 38.63 -35.63
CA HIS A 14 -4.69 39.05 -35.83
C HIS A 14 -5.32 39.40 -34.47
N PRO A 15 -6.07 40.51 -34.34
CA PRO A 15 -6.77 40.84 -33.11
C PRO A 15 -7.78 39.74 -32.78
N VAL A 16 -7.70 39.21 -31.57
CA VAL A 16 -8.58 38.16 -31.06
C VAL A 16 -10.01 38.71 -30.96
N HIS A 17 -10.90 38.24 -31.81
CA HIS A 17 -12.34 38.42 -31.60
C HIS A 17 -12.71 37.72 -30.29
N ALA A 18 -13.25 38.46 -29.32
CA ALA A 18 -13.82 37.90 -28.10
C ALA A 18 -14.94 36.91 -28.49
N LEU A 19 -14.63 35.61 -28.44
CA LEU A 19 -15.60 34.54 -28.61
C LEU A 19 -16.58 34.62 -27.44
N SER A 20 -17.89 34.63 -27.72
CA SER A 20 -18.91 34.51 -26.68
C SER A 20 -18.64 33.24 -25.85
N PRO A 21 -18.61 33.34 -24.51
CA PRO A 21 -18.24 32.21 -23.66
C PRO A 21 -19.15 31.03 -23.94
N ALA A 22 -18.57 29.84 -24.09
CA ALA A 22 -19.34 28.63 -24.36
C ALA A 22 -20.25 28.36 -23.16
N THR A 23 -21.58 28.30 -23.36
CA THR A 23 -22.55 28.12 -22.26
C THR A 23 -22.59 26.69 -21.71
N GLY A 24 -21.90 25.74 -22.34
CA GLY A 24 -21.91 24.34 -21.96
C GLY A 24 -23.21 23.60 -22.32
N LEU A 25 -23.37 22.38 -21.81
CA LEU A 25 -24.53 21.52 -22.05
C LEU A 25 -25.73 21.90 -21.18
N THR A 26 -26.93 21.59 -21.67
CA THR A 26 -28.17 21.67 -20.86
C THR A 26 -28.39 20.42 -20.04
N ALA A 27 -29.13 20.53 -18.93
CA ALA A 27 -29.50 19.35 -18.11
C ALA A 27 -30.14 18.20 -18.94
N ALA A 28 -30.95 18.53 -19.95
CA ALA A 28 -31.53 17.53 -20.86
C ALA A 28 -30.46 16.85 -21.75
N GLY A 29 -29.49 17.63 -22.25
CA GLY A 29 -28.39 17.11 -23.06
C GLY A 29 -27.42 16.23 -22.27
N VAL A 30 -27.25 16.50 -20.97
CA VAL A 30 -26.51 15.62 -20.05
C VAL A 30 -27.26 14.30 -19.84
N ALA A 31 -28.56 14.35 -19.53
CA ALA A 31 -29.37 13.16 -19.31
C ALA A 31 -29.41 12.21 -20.53
N GLU A 32 -29.45 12.76 -21.75
CA GLU A 32 -29.37 11.99 -23.00
C GLU A 32 -28.05 11.22 -23.12
N ARG A 33 -26.91 11.86 -22.81
CA ARG A 33 -25.58 11.24 -22.87
C ARG A 33 -25.40 10.17 -21.79
N VAL A 34 -25.91 10.42 -20.59
CA VAL A 34 -25.96 9.42 -19.51
C VAL A 34 -26.75 8.19 -19.95
N ALA A 35 -27.92 8.37 -20.58
CA ALA A 35 -28.73 7.26 -21.08
C ALA A 35 -28.03 6.45 -22.19
N ARG A 36 -27.13 7.09 -22.95
CA ARG A 36 -26.29 6.44 -23.97
C ARG A 36 -25.00 5.83 -23.42
N GLY A 37 -24.73 5.98 -22.11
CA GLY A 37 -23.48 5.52 -21.49
C GLY A 37 -22.25 6.34 -21.90
N GLN A 38 -22.42 7.55 -22.43
CA GLN A 38 -21.33 8.47 -22.82
C GLN A 38 -20.84 9.29 -21.62
N VAL A 39 -20.62 8.59 -20.51
CA VAL A 39 -20.14 9.11 -19.22
C VAL A 39 -18.67 8.73 -19.05
N ASN A 40 -17.97 9.48 -18.21
CA ASN A 40 -16.60 9.19 -17.82
C ASN A 40 -16.54 8.00 -16.83
N ASP A 41 -16.97 6.83 -17.29
CA ASP A 41 -16.93 5.57 -16.52
C ASP A 41 -15.55 4.92 -16.70
N VAL A 42 -14.56 5.45 -15.97
CA VAL A 42 -13.29 4.75 -15.75
C VAL A 42 -13.49 3.88 -14.51
N PRO A 43 -13.50 2.54 -14.63
CA PRO A 43 -13.72 1.68 -13.48
C PRO A 43 -12.59 1.89 -12.49
N VAL A 44 -12.88 2.59 -11.40
CA VAL A 44 -12.05 2.56 -10.19
C VAL A 44 -11.89 1.07 -9.88
N ARG A 45 -10.65 0.57 -9.76
CA ARG A 45 -10.39 -0.82 -9.32
C ARG A 45 -10.92 -0.97 -7.89
N SER A 46 -12.23 -1.06 -7.76
CA SER A 46 -12.95 -1.28 -6.52
C SER A 46 -13.27 -2.76 -6.47
N SER A 47 -12.60 -3.43 -5.53
CA SER A 47 -13.06 -4.56 -4.73
C SER A 47 -14.01 -5.59 -5.39
N ARG A 48 -13.64 -6.87 -5.22
CA ARG A 48 -14.45 -8.05 -5.59
C ARG A 48 -15.93 -7.87 -5.23
N SER A 49 -16.85 -8.26 -6.12
CA SER A 49 -18.29 -8.14 -5.86
C SER A 49 -18.70 -8.97 -4.63
N LEU A 50 -19.83 -8.63 -3.99
CA LEU A 50 -20.36 -9.44 -2.88
C LEU A 50 -20.55 -10.90 -3.30
N THR A 51 -20.99 -11.14 -4.53
CA THR A 51 -21.15 -12.47 -5.11
C THR A 51 -19.82 -13.20 -5.23
N ASP A 52 -18.76 -12.51 -5.65
CA ASP A 52 -17.41 -13.08 -5.74
C ASP A 52 -16.82 -13.40 -4.36
N ILE A 53 -17.10 -12.56 -3.36
CA ILE A 53 -16.71 -12.77 -1.96
C ILE A 53 -17.38 -14.03 -1.42
N VAL A 54 -18.71 -14.13 -1.56
CA VAL A 54 -19.47 -15.30 -1.11
C VAL A 54 -18.99 -16.55 -1.83
N ARG A 55 -18.87 -16.51 -3.16
CA ARG A 55 -18.43 -17.66 -3.96
C ARG A 55 -17.05 -18.16 -3.53
N ALA A 56 -16.12 -17.25 -3.25
CA ALA A 56 -14.75 -17.63 -2.92
C ALA A 56 -14.56 -18.16 -1.50
N ASN A 57 -15.40 -17.74 -0.55
CA ASN A 57 -15.36 -18.28 0.81
C ASN A 57 -16.15 -19.59 0.91
N VAL A 58 -17.23 -19.77 0.13
CA VAL A 58 -18.06 -20.99 0.16
C VAL A 58 -17.45 -22.11 -0.68
N PHE A 59 -17.12 -21.85 -1.95
CA PHE A 59 -16.68 -22.87 -2.89
C PHE A 59 -15.16 -23.07 -2.87
N THR A 60 -14.63 -23.45 -1.71
CA THR A 60 -13.24 -23.87 -1.56
C THR A 60 -13.11 -25.39 -1.70
N ARG A 61 -11.94 -25.88 -2.13
CA ARG A 61 -11.67 -27.32 -2.21
C ARG A 61 -11.81 -28.00 -0.84
N PHE A 62 -11.51 -27.29 0.25
CA PHE A 62 -11.60 -27.82 1.60
C PHE A 62 -13.05 -27.92 2.07
N ASN A 63 -13.84 -26.85 1.91
CA ASN A 63 -15.26 -26.89 2.22
C ASN A 63 -15.97 -27.99 1.41
N ALA A 64 -15.52 -28.26 0.17
CA ALA A 64 -16.03 -29.39 -0.61
C ALA A 64 -15.68 -30.75 0.04
N ILE A 65 -14.40 -30.98 0.39
CA ILE A 65 -13.97 -32.24 1.05
C ILE A 65 -14.67 -32.41 2.38
N ILE A 66 -14.58 -31.42 3.27
CA ILE A 66 -15.14 -31.51 4.61
C ILE A 66 -16.68 -31.51 4.56
N GLY A 67 -17.29 -30.79 3.63
CA GLY A 67 -18.74 -30.84 3.40
C GLY A 67 -19.23 -32.23 3.01
N VAL A 68 -18.50 -32.94 2.13
CA VAL A 68 -18.81 -34.35 1.78
C VAL A 68 -18.66 -35.24 3.02
N LEU A 69 -17.57 -35.12 3.77
CA LEU A 69 -17.38 -35.89 5.01
C LEU A 69 -18.45 -35.58 6.05
N TRP A 70 -18.91 -34.32 6.13
CA TRP A 70 -19.97 -33.91 7.04
C TRP A 70 -21.31 -34.55 6.68
N VAL A 71 -21.67 -34.57 5.39
CA VAL A 71 -22.88 -35.26 4.91
C VAL A 71 -22.82 -36.75 5.23
N ILE A 72 -21.68 -37.41 5.00
CA ILE A 72 -21.49 -38.82 5.36
C ILE A 72 -21.71 -39.03 6.87
N MET A 73 -21.11 -38.17 7.70
CA MET A 73 -21.23 -38.27 9.15
C MET A 73 -22.65 -38.05 9.69
N LEU A 74 -23.43 -37.18 9.05
CA LEU A 74 -24.84 -36.98 9.42
C LEU A 74 -25.70 -38.22 9.15
N CYS A 75 -25.29 -39.09 8.23
CA CYS A 75 -25.99 -40.34 7.93
C CYS A 75 -25.54 -41.51 8.80
N VAL A 76 -24.29 -41.51 9.25
CA VAL A 76 -23.60 -42.69 9.79
C VAL A 76 -23.31 -42.59 11.29
N ALA A 77 -23.24 -41.38 11.84
CA ALA A 77 -22.82 -41.17 13.22
C ALA A 77 -23.75 -40.21 13.98
N PRO A 78 -23.70 -40.21 15.32
CA PRO A 78 -24.41 -39.22 16.12
C PRO A 78 -24.04 -37.78 15.73
N ILE A 79 -24.99 -36.84 15.84
CA ILE A 79 -24.78 -35.44 15.45
C ILE A 79 -23.58 -34.79 16.16
N GLN A 80 -23.20 -35.29 17.35
CA GLN A 80 -22.01 -34.84 18.09
C GLN A 80 -20.69 -35.11 17.34
N ASP A 81 -20.60 -36.14 16.51
CA ASP A 81 -19.41 -36.40 15.69
C ASP A 81 -19.38 -35.54 14.41
N SER A 82 -20.50 -34.90 14.08
CA SER A 82 -20.61 -33.98 12.94
C SER A 82 -20.27 -32.52 13.30
N LEU A 83 -19.83 -32.22 14.54
CA LEU A 83 -19.60 -30.85 15.03
C LEU A 83 -18.62 -30.04 14.18
N PHE A 84 -17.65 -30.70 13.54
CA PHE A 84 -16.71 -30.03 12.63
C PHE A 84 -17.42 -29.33 11.46
N GLY A 85 -18.59 -29.80 11.02
CA GLY A 85 -19.38 -29.16 9.97
C GLY A 85 -19.90 -27.77 10.36
N PHE A 86 -20.32 -27.60 11.61
CA PHE A 86 -20.71 -26.28 12.13
C PHE A 86 -19.53 -25.32 12.21
N VAL A 87 -18.31 -25.85 12.45
CA VAL A 87 -17.08 -25.04 12.43
C VAL A 87 -16.82 -24.49 11.02
N ILE A 88 -17.06 -25.27 9.96
CA ILE A 88 -16.94 -24.79 8.57
C ILE A 88 -17.94 -23.66 8.28
N LEU A 89 -19.20 -23.82 8.71
CA LEU A 89 -20.24 -22.80 8.53
C LEU A 89 -19.87 -21.51 9.25
N ALA A 90 -19.42 -21.61 10.50
CA ALA A 90 -18.95 -20.46 11.28
C ALA A 90 -17.75 -19.79 10.61
N ASN A 91 -16.75 -20.57 10.18
CA ASN A 91 -15.56 -20.09 9.49
C ASN A 91 -15.90 -19.36 8.18
N THR A 92 -16.76 -19.96 7.37
CA THR A 92 -17.22 -19.38 6.09
C THR A 92 -18.00 -18.09 6.32
N GLY A 93 -18.91 -18.07 7.30
CA GLY A 93 -19.67 -16.87 7.68
C GLY A 93 -18.77 -15.75 8.19
N ILE A 94 -17.80 -16.05 9.04
CA ILE A 94 -16.80 -15.08 9.52
C ILE A 94 -16.00 -14.49 8.36
N GLY A 95 -15.53 -15.34 7.43
CA GLY A 95 -14.79 -14.92 6.24
C GLY A 95 -15.59 -13.95 5.36
N ILE A 96 -16.84 -14.30 5.05
CA ILE A 96 -17.75 -13.45 4.24
C ILE A 96 -18.01 -12.12 4.93
N ILE A 97 -18.37 -12.13 6.22
CA ILE A 97 -18.70 -10.91 6.97
C ILE A 97 -17.49 -9.96 7.01
N GLN A 98 -16.29 -10.50 7.22
CA GLN A 98 -15.08 -9.70 7.33
C GLN A 98 -14.62 -9.15 5.98
N GLU A 99 -14.63 -9.95 4.93
CA GLU A 99 -14.28 -9.49 3.57
C GLU A 99 -15.28 -8.43 3.09
N TRP A 100 -16.58 -8.62 3.36
CA TRP A 100 -17.60 -7.62 3.07
C TRP A 100 -17.42 -6.32 3.86
N ARG A 101 -17.13 -6.39 5.15
CA ARG A 101 -16.85 -5.19 5.97
C ARG A 101 -15.60 -4.45 5.48
N ALA A 102 -14.55 -5.20 5.10
CA ALA A 102 -13.33 -4.63 4.54
C ALA A 102 -13.63 -3.89 3.23
N LYS A 103 -14.37 -4.53 2.31
CA LYS A 103 -14.85 -3.91 1.07
C LYS A 103 -15.58 -2.59 1.35
N LYS A 104 -16.60 -2.60 2.21
CA LYS A 104 -17.40 -1.41 2.49
C LYS A 104 -16.58 -0.24 3.04
N THR A 105 -15.58 -0.52 3.88
CA THR A 105 -14.68 0.51 4.40
C THR A 105 -13.78 1.07 3.30
N LEU A 106 -13.23 0.22 2.43
CA LEU A 106 -12.39 0.66 1.32
C LEU A 106 -13.17 1.49 0.30
N ASP A 107 -14.36 1.04 -0.08
CA ASP A 107 -15.21 1.76 -1.04
C ASP A 107 -15.55 3.16 -0.52
N SER A 108 -15.82 3.31 0.79
CA SER A 108 -16.07 4.63 1.38
C SER A 108 -14.86 5.56 1.41
N LEU A 109 -13.64 4.99 1.44
CA LEU A 109 -12.40 5.76 1.47
C LEU A 109 -11.91 6.12 0.06
N ALA A 110 -12.17 5.26 -0.94
CA ALA A 110 -11.83 5.53 -2.33
C ALA A 110 -12.55 6.78 -2.87
N LEU A 111 -13.70 7.14 -2.31
CA LEU A 111 -14.46 8.36 -2.64
C LEU A 111 -13.86 9.63 -1.99
N ILE A 112 -12.91 9.50 -1.07
CA ILE A 112 -12.27 10.63 -0.36
C ILE A 112 -10.98 10.97 -1.12
N GLY A 113 -11.02 12.02 -1.95
CA GLY A 113 -9.87 12.48 -2.75
C GLY A 113 -10.07 12.45 -4.27
N GLU A 114 -11.28 12.22 -4.76
CA GLU A 114 -11.60 12.48 -6.18
C GLU A 114 -11.49 13.97 -6.47
N ALA A 115 -10.77 14.31 -7.55
CA ALA A 115 -10.73 15.67 -8.06
C ALA A 115 -12.16 16.11 -8.45
N ARG A 116 -12.49 17.38 -8.21
CA ARG A 116 -13.77 17.95 -8.56
C ARG A 116 -13.59 18.98 -9.67
N PRO A 117 -13.53 18.55 -10.95
CA PRO A 117 -13.42 19.47 -12.06
C PRO A 117 -14.63 20.41 -12.11
N THR A 118 -14.35 21.67 -12.47
CA THR A 118 -15.36 22.69 -12.69
C THR A 118 -15.90 22.54 -14.09
N VAL A 119 -17.19 22.23 -14.20
CA VAL A 119 -17.89 22.04 -15.47
C VAL A 119 -18.95 23.10 -15.64
N ARG A 120 -19.01 23.70 -16.81
CA ARG A 120 -20.01 24.70 -17.17
C ARG A 120 -21.21 24.01 -17.81
N ARG A 121 -22.38 24.12 -17.18
CA ARG A 121 -23.67 23.60 -17.66
C ARG A 121 -24.73 24.70 -17.54
N ASP A 122 -25.56 24.87 -18.56
CA ASP A 122 -26.58 25.94 -18.63
C ASP A 122 -26.03 27.36 -18.33
N GLY A 123 -24.76 27.62 -18.69
CA GLY A 123 -24.05 28.88 -18.45
C GLY A 123 -23.52 29.07 -17.03
N THR A 124 -23.72 28.09 -16.14
CA THR A 124 -23.25 28.12 -14.75
C THR A 124 -22.11 27.14 -14.53
N ALA A 125 -21.03 27.61 -13.90
CA ALA A 125 -19.91 26.76 -13.49
C ALA A 125 -20.27 26.02 -12.19
N ALA A 126 -20.08 24.71 -12.16
CA ALA A 126 -20.29 23.88 -10.98
C ALA A 126 -19.22 22.80 -10.88
N GLU A 127 -18.74 22.57 -9.66
CA GLU A 127 -17.86 21.43 -9.36
C GLU A 127 -18.67 20.12 -9.35
N ILE A 128 -18.25 19.14 -10.15
CA ILE A 128 -18.86 17.81 -10.21
C ILE A 128 -17.81 16.72 -10.00
N GLY A 129 -18.23 15.48 -9.71
CA GLY A 129 -17.31 14.35 -9.70
C GLY A 129 -16.77 14.05 -11.10
N THR A 130 -15.53 13.56 -11.21
CA THR A 130 -14.95 13.18 -12.51
C THR A 130 -15.79 12.16 -13.26
N SER A 131 -16.47 11.26 -12.55
CA SER A 131 -17.37 10.23 -13.11
C SER A 131 -18.68 10.81 -13.68
N GLU A 132 -19.04 12.02 -13.30
CA GLU A 132 -20.25 12.72 -13.78
C GLU A 132 -20.00 13.52 -15.07
N ILE A 133 -18.75 13.61 -15.54
CA ILE A 133 -18.41 14.22 -16.82
C ILE A 133 -19.00 13.38 -17.95
N VAL A 134 -19.66 14.04 -18.89
CA VAL A 134 -20.15 13.43 -20.13
C VAL A 134 -19.40 13.96 -21.34
N LEU A 135 -19.52 13.24 -22.46
CA LEU A 135 -19.07 13.74 -23.76
C LEU A 135 -19.64 15.16 -24.03
N ASP A 136 -18.86 16.05 -24.63
CA ASP A 136 -19.21 17.44 -24.93
C ASP A 136 -19.41 18.39 -23.74
N ASP A 137 -19.17 17.98 -22.49
CA ASP A 137 -19.11 18.91 -21.36
C ASP A 137 -18.01 19.96 -21.60
N VAL A 138 -18.25 21.20 -21.15
CA VAL A 138 -17.25 22.28 -21.18
C VAL A 138 -16.63 22.37 -19.80
N ILE A 139 -15.33 22.12 -19.72
CA ILE A 139 -14.56 22.00 -18.48
C ILE A 139 -13.62 23.20 -18.40
N GLU A 140 -13.65 23.89 -17.26
CA GLU A 140 -12.78 25.04 -16.99
C GLU A 140 -11.47 24.57 -16.38
N ILE A 141 -10.35 25.16 -16.83
CA ILE A 141 -8.99 24.80 -16.41
C ILE A 141 -8.13 26.05 -16.25
N GLY A 142 -7.11 25.96 -15.41
CA GLY A 142 -6.03 26.95 -15.29
C GLY A 142 -4.92 26.42 -14.38
N PRO A 143 -3.98 27.26 -13.91
CA PRO A 143 -2.69 26.77 -13.43
C PRO A 143 -2.84 25.78 -12.28
N GLY A 144 -2.21 24.61 -12.42
CA GLY A 144 -2.31 23.51 -11.47
C GLY A 144 -3.49 22.54 -11.70
N ASP A 145 -4.49 22.92 -12.50
CA ASP A 145 -5.59 22.02 -12.85
C ASP A 145 -5.10 20.93 -13.82
N LYS A 146 -5.67 19.74 -13.63
CA LYS A 146 -5.41 18.58 -14.49
C LYS A 146 -6.48 18.50 -15.57
N VAL A 147 -6.07 18.22 -16.81
CA VAL A 147 -6.97 17.81 -17.88
C VAL A 147 -7.48 16.39 -17.57
N VAL A 148 -8.77 16.26 -17.24
CA VAL A 148 -9.37 15.01 -16.73
C VAL A 148 -9.71 14.04 -17.86
N VAL A 149 -10.30 14.56 -18.92
CA VAL A 149 -10.73 13.83 -20.13
C VAL A 149 -10.17 14.52 -21.37
N ASP A 150 -9.99 13.80 -22.48
CA ASP A 150 -9.49 14.41 -23.71
C ASP A 150 -10.53 15.37 -24.28
N GLY A 151 -10.07 16.42 -24.94
CA GLY A 151 -10.95 17.40 -25.51
C GLY A 151 -10.31 18.34 -26.51
N VAL A 152 -11.06 19.39 -26.82
CA VAL A 152 -10.63 20.49 -27.69
C VAL A 152 -10.80 21.80 -26.95
N CYS A 153 -9.74 22.61 -26.93
CA CYS A 153 -9.74 23.93 -26.30
C CYS A 153 -10.78 24.83 -26.97
N VAL A 154 -11.64 25.47 -26.18
CA VAL A 154 -12.66 26.41 -26.67
C VAL A 154 -12.39 27.85 -26.24
N GLU A 155 -11.74 28.03 -25.10
CA GLU A 155 -11.32 29.33 -24.55
C GLU A 155 -9.86 29.17 -24.09
N ALA A 156 -8.99 30.12 -24.44
CA ALA A 156 -7.60 30.13 -24.00
C ALA A 156 -7.15 31.57 -23.77
N ASP A 157 -6.57 31.81 -22.60
CA ASP A 157 -5.95 33.06 -22.19
C ASP A 157 -4.55 32.75 -21.65
N GLY A 158 -3.54 32.91 -22.51
CA GLY A 158 -2.16 32.52 -22.21
C GLY A 158 -1.99 31.04 -21.80
N LEU A 159 -2.89 30.16 -22.25
CA LEU A 159 -2.99 28.77 -21.79
C LEU A 159 -1.78 27.95 -22.27
N GLU A 160 -0.92 27.56 -21.33
CA GLU A 160 0.21 26.67 -21.54
C GLU A 160 -0.04 25.34 -20.81
N ILE A 161 0.02 24.23 -21.54
CA ILE A 161 -0.22 22.89 -20.99
C ILE A 161 1.04 22.03 -21.10
N ASP A 162 1.44 21.46 -19.97
CA ASP A 162 2.52 20.47 -19.88
C ASP A 162 1.97 19.09 -20.23
N GLU A 163 2.35 18.63 -21.42
CA GLU A 163 2.07 17.29 -21.92
C GLU A 163 3.27 16.34 -21.75
N SER A 164 4.34 16.76 -21.05
CA SER A 164 5.60 16.01 -20.87
C SER A 164 5.40 14.63 -20.26
N LEU A 165 4.38 14.50 -19.41
CA LEU A 165 4.01 13.24 -18.76
C LEU A 165 3.46 12.20 -19.75
N LEU A 166 3.04 12.63 -20.94
CA LEU A 166 2.46 11.81 -21.99
C LEU A 166 3.37 11.69 -23.21
N THR A 167 3.96 12.81 -23.64
CA THR A 167 4.77 12.90 -24.86
C THR A 167 6.27 12.71 -24.60
N GLY A 168 6.72 12.96 -23.38
CA GLY A 168 8.13 12.98 -23.00
C GLY A 168 8.86 14.27 -23.37
N GLU A 169 8.21 15.21 -24.06
CA GLU A 169 8.76 16.52 -24.42
C GLU A 169 8.56 17.48 -23.24
N ALA A 170 9.64 18.11 -22.78
CA ALA A 170 9.65 18.89 -21.54
C ALA A 170 9.04 20.30 -21.69
N ASP A 171 8.88 20.78 -22.92
CA ASP A 171 8.42 22.14 -23.18
C ASP A 171 6.89 22.22 -23.16
N PRO A 172 6.30 23.11 -22.34
CA PRO A 172 4.86 23.34 -22.33
C PRO A 172 4.35 23.77 -23.70
N VAL A 173 3.20 23.23 -24.10
CA VAL A 173 2.56 23.54 -25.37
C VAL A 173 1.57 24.69 -25.16
N VAL A 174 1.78 25.81 -25.85
CA VAL A 174 0.82 26.92 -25.90
C VAL A 174 -0.41 26.46 -26.67
N LYS A 175 -1.60 26.60 -26.09
CA LYS A 175 -2.87 26.19 -26.68
C LYS A 175 -3.69 27.39 -27.15
N GLN A 176 -4.29 27.25 -28.33
CA GLN A 176 -5.26 28.18 -28.88
C GLN A 176 -6.65 27.51 -28.97
N PRO A 177 -7.74 28.30 -29.06
CA PRO A 177 -9.06 27.74 -29.35
C PRO A 177 -9.05 26.89 -30.63
N GLY A 178 -9.46 25.63 -30.51
CA GLY A 178 -9.41 24.64 -31.59
C GLY A 178 -8.34 23.55 -31.41
N ASP A 179 -7.33 23.78 -30.55
CA ASP A 179 -6.28 22.81 -30.30
C ASP A 179 -6.75 21.64 -29.42
N GLN A 180 -6.14 20.47 -29.61
CA GLN A 180 -6.41 19.32 -28.76
C GLN A 180 -5.76 19.46 -27.39
N VAL A 181 -6.47 18.97 -26.38
CA VAL A 181 -5.99 18.81 -25.01
C VAL A 181 -6.11 17.36 -24.58
N MET A 182 -5.01 16.81 -24.06
CA MET A 182 -4.89 15.40 -23.70
C MET A 182 -5.11 15.21 -22.20
N SER A 183 -5.95 14.24 -21.83
CA SER A 183 -6.13 13.81 -20.46
C SER A 183 -4.82 13.34 -19.85
N GLY A 184 -4.56 13.73 -18.59
CA GLY A 184 -3.30 13.47 -17.91
C GLY A 184 -2.30 14.63 -17.94
N SER A 185 -2.53 15.62 -18.81
CA SER A 185 -1.73 16.85 -18.89
C SER A 185 -2.12 17.85 -17.79
N PHE A 186 -1.22 18.79 -17.48
CA PHE A 186 -1.44 19.81 -16.44
C PHE A 186 -1.30 21.20 -17.04
N VAL A 187 -2.13 22.13 -16.60
CA VAL A 187 -1.96 23.52 -16.97
C VAL A 187 -0.80 24.12 -16.17
N VAL A 188 0.17 24.68 -16.89
CA VAL A 188 1.38 25.30 -16.31
C VAL A 188 1.15 26.79 -16.07
N ALA A 189 0.51 27.45 -17.03
CA ALA A 189 0.29 28.89 -17.03
C ALA A 189 -0.99 29.24 -17.80
N GLY A 190 -1.55 30.40 -17.47
CA GLY A 190 -2.78 30.91 -18.09
C GLY A 190 -4.03 30.10 -17.74
N GLY A 191 -5.16 30.46 -18.34
CA GLY A 191 -6.46 29.85 -18.07
C GLY A 191 -7.23 29.56 -19.34
N GLY A 192 -8.24 28.70 -19.26
CA GLY A 192 -9.08 28.39 -20.41
C GLY A 192 -10.22 27.45 -20.09
N ALA A 193 -10.93 27.06 -21.14
CA ALA A 193 -11.96 26.04 -21.07
C ALA A 193 -11.85 25.13 -22.28
N TYR A 194 -12.19 23.86 -22.11
CA TYR A 194 -12.13 22.87 -23.18
C TYR A 194 -13.37 22.00 -23.21
N ARG A 195 -13.75 21.51 -24.39
CA ARG A 195 -14.88 20.63 -24.60
C ARG A 195 -14.43 19.18 -24.62
N ALA A 196 -15.03 18.33 -23.79
CA ALA A 196 -14.74 16.90 -23.74
C ALA A 196 -15.08 16.20 -25.06
N THR A 197 -14.12 15.50 -25.66
CA THR A 197 -14.32 14.74 -26.91
C THR A 197 -14.09 13.24 -26.76
N LYS A 198 -13.37 12.81 -25.72
CA LYS A 198 -13.27 11.38 -25.35
C LYS A 198 -13.34 11.25 -23.84
N VAL A 199 -14.26 10.41 -23.37
CA VAL A 199 -14.52 10.16 -21.95
C VAL A 199 -14.40 8.68 -21.63
N GLY A 200 -14.21 8.34 -20.35
CA GLY A 200 -14.13 6.96 -19.89
C GLY A 200 -12.92 6.25 -20.49
N ARG A 201 -13.13 5.03 -21.01
CA ARG A 201 -12.06 4.18 -21.57
C ARG A 201 -11.48 4.69 -22.90
N GLU A 202 -12.13 5.68 -23.54
CA GLU A 202 -11.63 6.29 -24.77
C GLU A 202 -10.64 7.42 -24.52
N ALA A 203 -10.57 7.96 -23.30
CA ALA A 203 -9.62 8.99 -22.93
C ALA A 203 -8.18 8.44 -22.90
N TYR A 204 -7.22 9.22 -23.40
CA TYR A 204 -5.82 8.82 -23.55
C TYR A 204 -5.18 8.35 -22.23
N ALA A 205 -5.37 9.10 -21.14
CA ALA A 205 -4.86 8.71 -19.82
C ALA A 205 -5.46 7.39 -19.33
N ALA A 206 -6.73 7.12 -19.62
CA ALA A 206 -7.39 5.87 -19.24
C ALA A 206 -6.82 4.67 -20.03
N GLN A 207 -6.52 4.86 -21.33
CA GLN A 207 -5.88 3.84 -22.16
C GLN A 207 -4.45 3.55 -21.67
N LEU A 208 -3.67 4.59 -21.39
CA LEU A 208 -2.32 4.46 -20.86
C LEU A 208 -2.32 3.76 -19.49
N ALA A 209 -3.26 4.10 -18.62
CA ALA A 209 -3.44 3.43 -17.33
C ALA A 209 -3.86 1.96 -17.50
N GLU A 210 -4.76 1.64 -18.45
CA GLU A 210 -5.15 0.26 -18.74
C GLU A 210 -3.97 -0.58 -19.23
N GLU A 211 -3.16 -0.05 -20.16
CA GLU A 211 -1.95 -0.69 -20.65
C GLU A 211 -0.87 -0.85 -19.58
N ALA A 212 -0.64 0.20 -18.78
CA ALA A 212 0.32 0.16 -17.67
C ALA A 212 -0.08 -0.86 -16.59
N SER A 213 -1.38 -0.98 -16.31
CA SER A 213 -1.95 -1.84 -15.26
C SER A 213 -2.09 -3.32 -15.65
N ARG A 214 -1.87 -3.67 -16.93
CA ARG A 214 -1.87 -5.07 -17.40
C ARG A 214 -0.64 -5.87 -16.98
N PHE A 215 0.35 -5.23 -16.38
CA PHE A 215 1.62 -5.89 -16.03
C PHE A 215 1.90 -5.85 -14.53
N THR A 216 2.21 -7.06 -14.02
CA THR A 216 2.68 -7.46 -12.68
C THR A 216 1.68 -7.39 -11.51
N LEU A 217 1.22 -8.57 -11.08
CA LEU A 217 0.63 -8.80 -9.75
C LEU A 217 1.76 -8.90 -8.71
N VAL A 218 1.57 -8.33 -7.52
CA VAL A 218 2.54 -8.46 -6.42
C VAL A 218 2.71 -9.93 -6.02
N GLN A 219 3.96 -10.40 -5.97
CA GLN A 219 4.27 -11.76 -5.56
C GLN A 219 4.18 -11.91 -4.02
N SER A 220 3.13 -12.60 -3.56
CA SER A 220 2.97 -12.99 -2.15
C SER A 220 3.68 -14.32 -1.87
N GLU A 221 4.71 -14.28 -1.03
CA GLU A 221 5.42 -15.47 -0.56
C GLU A 221 4.56 -16.26 0.42
N LEU A 222 3.78 -15.58 1.27
CA LEU A 222 2.86 -16.22 2.19
C LEU A 222 1.78 -17.01 1.45
N ARG A 223 1.10 -16.40 0.47
CA ARG A 223 0.07 -17.05 -0.33
C ARG A 223 0.64 -18.23 -1.13
N SER A 224 1.79 -18.02 -1.76
CA SER A 224 2.50 -19.08 -2.47
C SER A 224 2.88 -20.22 -1.53
N GLY A 225 3.43 -19.90 -0.36
CA GLY A 225 3.84 -20.86 0.65
C GLY A 225 2.67 -21.66 1.23
N ILE A 226 1.54 -21.02 1.53
CA ILE A 226 0.30 -21.70 1.93
C ILE A 226 -0.13 -22.65 0.80
N SER A 227 -0.15 -22.20 -0.46
CA SER A 227 -0.49 -23.06 -1.61
C SER A 227 0.43 -24.28 -1.72
N THR A 228 1.75 -24.10 -1.52
CA THR A 228 2.72 -25.19 -1.49
C THR A 228 2.44 -26.18 -0.37
N ILE A 229 2.21 -25.70 0.85
CA ILE A 229 1.84 -26.55 2.00
C ILE A 229 0.58 -27.34 1.68
N LEU A 230 -0.45 -26.67 1.18
CA LEU A 230 -1.72 -27.30 0.82
C LEU A 230 -1.53 -28.39 -0.24
N LYS A 231 -0.72 -28.15 -1.27
CA LYS A 231 -0.39 -29.15 -2.30
C LYS A 231 0.20 -30.41 -1.69
N TYR A 232 1.19 -30.28 -0.81
CA TYR A 232 1.83 -31.43 -0.16
C TYR A 232 0.89 -32.15 0.81
N VAL A 233 0.11 -31.40 1.59
CA VAL A 233 -0.88 -31.97 2.51
C VAL A 233 -1.92 -32.78 1.74
N THR A 234 -2.47 -32.25 0.64
CA THR A 234 -3.42 -32.99 -0.20
C THR A 234 -2.78 -34.25 -0.79
N TRP A 235 -1.54 -34.17 -1.27
CA TRP A 235 -0.83 -35.33 -1.81
C TRP A 235 -0.57 -36.42 -0.77
N MET A 236 -0.31 -36.04 0.49
CA MET A 236 -0.16 -36.99 1.61
C MET A 236 -1.50 -37.52 2.15
N MET A 237 -2.54 -36.69 2.11
CA MET A 237 -3.87 -37.03 2.62
C MET A 237 -4.52 -38.16 1.84
N VAL A 238 -4.45 -38.15 0.50
CA VAL A 238 -5.09 -39.18 -0.34
C VAL A 238 -4.61 -40.62 -0.01
N PRO A 239 -3.30 -40.94 -0.05
CA PRO A 239 -2.84 -42.30 0.28
C PRO A 239 -3.08 -42.64 1.76
N THR A 240 -2.96 -41.65 2.66
CA THR A 240 -3.20 -41.89 4.09
C THR A 240 -4.69 -42.16 4.38
N ALA A 241 -5.60 -41.46 3.69
CA ALA A 241 -7.04 -41.68 3.77
C ALA A 241 -7.43 -43.06 3.22
N ILE A 242 -6.89 -43.45 2.05
CA ILE A 242 -7.11 -44.79 1.49
C ILE A 242 -6.56 -45.85 2.46
N GLY A 243 -5.36 -45.66 2.98
CA GLY A 243 -4.75 -46.55 3.96
C GLY A 243 -5.60 -46.69 5.23
N LEU A 244 -6.12 -45.57 5.76
CA LEU A 244 -7.02 -45.58 6.91
C LEU A 244 -8.31 -46.34 6.60
N ILE A 245 -8.97 -46.06 5.47
CA ILE A 245 -10.21 -46.75 5.06
C ILE A 245 -9.96 -48.26 5.02
N LEU A 246 -8.92 -48.71 4.30
CA LEU A 246 -8.58 -50.12 4.19
C LEU A 246 -8.23 -50.73 5.54
N SER A 247 -7.44 -50.02 6.36
CA SER A 247 -7.05 -50.50 7.68
C SER A 247 -8.25 -50.61 8.62
N GLN A 248 -9.20 -49.66 8.61
CA GLN A 248 -10.38 -49.75 9.48
C GLN A 248 -11.33 -50.86 9.03
N LEU A 249 -11.48 -51.08 7.71
CA LEU A 249 -12.29 -52.20 7.19
C LEU A 249 -11.67 -53.58 7.49
N LEU A 250 -10.35 -53.66 7.71
CA LEU A 250 -9.63 -54.91 7.96
C LEU A 250 -9.33 -55.16 9.45
N ALA A 251 -9.39 -54.14 10.31
CA ALA A 251 -8.88 -54.21 11.68
C ALA A 251 -9.76 -55.00 12.67
N LYS A 252 -11.06 -55.26 12.39
CA LYS A 252 -11.97 -56.20 13.11
C LYS A 252 -13.43 -56.13 12.60
N ASP A 253 -14.29 -57.07 13.05
CA ASP A 253 -15.76 -57.13 12.86
C ASP A 253 -16.52 -55.97 13.54
N ASP A 254 -16.00 -54.74 13.47
CA ASP A 254 -16.67 -53.57 14.02
C ASP A 254 -17.84 -53.11 13.14
N ASP A 255 -18.75 -52.36 13.74
CA ASP A 255 -19.85 -51.72 13.02
C ASP A 255 -19.27 -50.82 11.90
N LEU A 256 -19.81 -50.97 10.69
CA LEU A 256 -19.37 -50.18 9.52
C LEU A 256 -19.46 -48.69 9.83
N ASP A 257 -20.44 -48.32 10.66
CA ASP A 257 -20.70 -46.94 11.06
C ASP A 257 -19.57 -46.35 11.93
N ASP A 258 -19.05 -47.10 12.92
CA ASP A 258 -17.94 -46.66 13.77
C ASP A 258 -16.61 -46.58 12.98
N SER A 259 -16.39 -47.54 12.07
CA SER A 259 -15.23 -47.55 11.17
C SER A 259 -15.19 -46.31 10.28
N ILE A 260 -16.34 -45.88 9.75
CA ILE A 260 -16.46 -44.64 8.97
C ILE A 260 -16.20 -43.43 9.88
N ALA A 261 -16.81 -43.37 11.07
CA ALA A 261 -16.63 -42.24 11.99
C ALA A 261 -15.16 -42.02 12.38
N ARG A 262 -14.42 -43.10 12.68
CA ARG A 262 -12.99 -43.08 12.99
C ARG A 262 -12.13 -42.69 11.80
N THR A 263 -12.47 -43.16 10.61
CA THR A 263 -11.78 -42.79 9.37
C THR A 263 -11.92 -41.28 9.13
N VAL A 264 -13.14 -40.74 9.28
CA VAL A 264 -13.39 -39.29 9.19
C VAL A 264 -12.62 -38.54 10.28
N GLY A 265 -12.55 -39.09 11.48
CA GLY A 265 -11.70 -38.60 12.58
C GLY A 265 -10.23 -38.49 12.20
N GLY A 266 -9.69 -39.43 11.42
CA GLY A 266 -8.32 -39.36 10.91
C GLY A 266 -8.11 -38.34 9.79
N ILE A 267 -9.10 -38.15 8.91
CA ILE A 267 -8.97 -37.32 7.71
C ILE A 267 -9.19 -35.83 8.01
N VAL A 268 -10.25 -35.46 8.74
CA VAL A 268 -10.64 -34.05 8.97
C VAL A 268 -9.50 -33.20 9.56
N PRO A 269 -8.74 -33.66 10.59
CA PRO A 269 -7.64 -32.89 11.17
C PRO A 269 -6.48 -32.60 10.22
N MET A 270 -6.33 -33.37 9.13
CA MET A 270 -5.24 -33.16 8.18
C MET A 270 -5.40 -31.85 7.40
N VAL A 271 -6.63 -31.34 7.26
CA VAL A 271 -6.93 -30.10 6.53
C VAL A 271 -6.62 -28.87 7.39
N PRO A 272 -5.65 -27.99 7.00
CA PRO A 272 -5.32 -26.78 7.75
C PRO A 272 -6.27 -25.63 7.39
N GLU A 273 -7.58 -25.84 7.50
CA GLU A 273 -8.61 -24.89 7.05
C GLU A 273 -8.50 -23.52 7.74
N GLY A 274 -8.29 -23.55 9.05
CA GLY A 274 -8.19 -22.32 9.84
C GLY A 274 -6.97 -21.47 9.47
N LEU A 275 -5.91 -22.03 8.89
CA LEU A 275 -4.76 -21.25 8.41
C LEU A 275 -5.15 -20.34 7.24
N VAL A 276 -5.89 -20.87 6.27
CA VAL A 276 -6.33 -20.13 5.09
C VAL A 276 -7.29 -19.01 5.52
N LEU A 277 -8.29 -19.36 6.34
CA LEU A 277 -9.26 -18.40 6.87
C LEU A 277 -8.56 -17.28 7.63
N LEU A 278 -7.74 -17.62 8.62
CA LEU A 278 -7.08 -16.66 9.50
C LEU A 278 -6.15 -15.71 8.73
N THR A 279 -5.51 -16.21 7.68
CA THR A 279 -4.69 -15.38 6.79
C THR A 279 -5.56 -14.31 6.12
N SER A 280 -6.68 -14.71 5.53
CA SER A 280 -7.65 -13.78 4.92
C SER A 280 -8.22 -12.78 5.94
N VAL A 281 -8.59 -13.25 7.12
CA VAL A 281 -9.08 -12.43 8.25
C VAL A 281 -8.05 -11.37 8.66
N ALA A 282 -6.81 -11.79 8.86
CA ALA A 282 -5.73 -10.91 9.32
C ALA A 282 -5.40 -9.84 8.27
N PHE A 283 -5.36 -10.20 6.98
CA PHE A 283 -5.23 -9.22 5.91
C PHE A 283 -6.41 -8.26 5.84
N ALA A 284 -7.64 -8.75 5.89
CA ALA A 284 -8.84 -7.91 5.87
C ALA A 284 -8.85 -6.89 7.02
N ILE A 285 -8.49 -7.33 8.24
CA ILE A 285 -8.39 -6.44 9.41
C ILE A 285 -7.24 -5.44 9.26
N GLY A 286 -6.09 -5.88 8.71
CA GLY A 286 -4.97 -5.00 8.39
C GLY A 286 -5.40 -3.89 7.44
N VAL A 287 -6.07 -4.24 6.34
CA VAL A 287 -6.61 -3.27 5.39
C VAL A 287 -7.61 -2.31 6.04
N ILE A 288 -8.54 -2.81 6.88
CA ILE A 288 -9.49 -1.94 7.60
C ILE A 288 -8.76 -0.93 8.50
N ARG A 289 -7.70 -1.36 9.20
CA ARG A 289 -6.92 -0.48 10.08
C ARG A 289 -6.13 0.57 9.30
N LEU A 290 -5.58 0.20 8.15
CA LEU A 290 -4.89 1.13 7.25
C LEU A 290 -5.88 2.10 6.62
N GLY A 291 -7.04 1.62 6.18
CA GLY A 291 -8.10 2.47 5.67
C GLY A 291 -8.57 3.52 6.68
N ARG A 292 -8.70 3.16 7.96
CA ARG A 292 -9.01 4.14 9.04
C ARG A 292 -7.94 5.23 9.21
N LYS A 293 -6.72 5.00 8.72
CA LYS A 293 -5.62 5.96 8.68
C LYS A 293 -5.47 6.60 7.29
N GLN A 294 -6.55 6.66 6.50
CA GLN A 294 -6.54 7.24 5.15
C GLN A 294 -5.51 6.60 4.22
N CYS A 295 -5.17 5.31 4.44
CA CYS A 295 -4.28 4.54 3.58
C CYS A 295 -5.09 3.48 2.82
N LEU A 296 -5.23 3.65 1.51
CA LEU A 296 -5.89 2.71 0.62
C LEU A 296 -4.89 1.64 0.16
N VAL A 297 -5.17 0.39 0.49
CA VAL A 297 -4.42 -0.77 0.01
C VAL A 297 -5.15 -1.34 -1.20
N GLN A 298 -4.56 -1.22 -2.40
CA GLN A 298 -5.17 -1.71 -3.63
C GLN A 298 -5.04 -3.24 -3.78
N GLU A 299 -3.94 -3.80 -3.30
CA GLU A 299 -3.66 -5.24 -3.37
C GLU A 299 -3.38 -5.81 -1.97
N LEU A 300 -4.14 -6.85 -1.55
CA LEU A 300 -3.90 -7.51 -0.26
C LEU A 300 -2.45 -8.00 -0.08
N PRO A 301 -1.79 -8.59 -1.10
CA PRO A 301 -0.36 -8.91 -1.05
C PRO A 301 0.58 -7.75 -0.73
N ALA A 302 0.19 -6.50 -0.98
CA ALA A 302 1.04 -5.34 -0.71
C ALA A 302 1.38 -5.20 0.78
N ILE A 303 0.45 -5.59 1.66
CA ILE A 303 0.68 -5.65 3.13
C ILE A 303 1.87 -6.55 3.47
N GLU A 304 2.06 -7.63 2.70
CA GLU A 304 3.21 -8.53 2.89
C GLU A 304 4.51 -7.93 2.40
N GLY A 305 4.53 -7.27 1.23
CA GLY A 305 5.73 -6.60 0.74
C GLY A 305 6.20 -5.51 1.70
N LEU A 306 5.29 -4.70 2.21
CA LEU A 306 5.57 -3.68 3.24
C LEU A 306 6.23 -4.22 4.50
N ALA A 307 5.83 -5.42 4.94
CA ALA A 307 6.41 -6.06 6.11
C ALA A 307 7.89 -6.43 5.92
N ARG A 308 8.34 -6.54 4.67
CA ARG A 308 9.69 -6.93 4.24
C ARG A 308 10.57 -5.75 3.83
N VAL A 309 9.98 -4.59 3.51
CA VAL A 309 10.70 -3.37 3.12
C VAL A 309 11.85 -3.08 4.09
N ASP A 310 13.04 -2.88 3.51
CA ASP A 310 14.23 -2.36 4.20
C ASP A 310 14.81 -1.11 3.57
N THR A 311 14.34 -0.73 2.39
CA THR A 311 14.79 0.48 1.72
C THR A 311 13.56 1.21 1.23
N VAL A 312 13.41 2.47 1.63
CA VAL A 312 12.36 3.37 1.16
C VAL A 312 13.01 4.46 0.34
N CYS A 313 12.71 4.46 -0.95
CA CYS A 313 13.07 5.52 -1.89
C CYS A 313 11.97 6.58 -1.85
N LEU A 314 12.36 7.79 -1.48
CA LEU A 314 11.48 8.94 -1.26
C LEU A 314 11.70 9.95 -2.36
N ASP A 315 10.64 10.36 -3.03
CA ASP A 315 10.70 11.61 -3.79
C ASP A 315 10.81 12.81 -2.83
N LYS A 316 11.41 13.92 -3.28
CA LYS A 316 11.50 15.13 -2.45
C LYS A 316 10.16 15.88 -2.45
N THR A 317 9.65 16.14 -3.65
CA THR A 317 8.48 17.00 -3.87
C THR A 317 7.22 16.22 -3.48
N GLY A 318 6.25 16.90 -2.85
CA GLY A 318 5.02 16.29 -2.36
C GLY A 318 5.17 15.32 -1.16
N THR A 319 6.35 14.73 -0.96
CA THR A 319 6.60 13.72 0.08
C THR A 319 7.31 14.30 1.30
N LEU A 320 8.46 14.96 1.14
CA LEU A 320 9.19 15.59 2.27
C LEU A 320 8.78 17.06 2.46
N THR A 321 8.34 17.69 1.37
CA THR A 321 7.92 19.10 1.32
C THR A 321 6.41 19.21 1.18
N GLU A 322 5.82 20.26 1.72
CA GLU A 322 4.42 20.63 1.48
C GLU A 322 4.27 21.38 0.15
N GLY A 323 3.03 21.49 -0.33
CA GLY A 323 2.70 22.42 -1.40
C GLY A 323 2.73 23.85 -0.86
N GLY A 324 3.83 24.56 -1.07
CA GLY A 324 3.99 25.93 -0.59
C GLY A 324 5.44 26.34 -0.38
N MET A 325 5.66 27.65 -0.31
CA MET A 325 6.94 28.26 0.03
C MET A 325 6.73 29.38 1.03
N ASP A 326 7.78 29.75 1.75
CA ASP A 326 7.79 30.85 2.70
C ASP A 326 8.89 31.84 2.31
N VAL A 327 8.61 33.14 2.33
CA VAL A 327 9.65 34.16 2.13
C VAL A 327 10.51 34.22 3.39
N THR A 328 11.79 33.91 3.25
CA THR A 328 12.75 33.92 4.36
C THR A 328 13.41 35.28 4.51
N GLU A 329 13.71 35.94 3.38
CA GLU A 329 14.49 37.17 3.36
C GLU A 329 14.23 37.97 2.09
N LEU A 330 14.18 39.29 2.21
CA LEU A 330 14.18 40.24 1.09
C LEU A 330 15.49 41.02 1.14
N ARG A 331 16.28 40.97 0.07
CA ARG A 331 17.55 41.69 -0.04
C ARG A 331 17.44 42.74 -1.14
N THR A 332 17.41 44.01 -0.77
CA THR A 332 17.43 45.13 -1.71
C THR A 332 18.81 45.27 -2.36
N LEU A 333 18.84 45.47 -3.67
CA LEU A 333 20.04 45.75 -4.45
C LEU A 333 20.16 47.27 -4.67
N ASP A 334 21.39 47.77 -4.78
CA ASP A 334 21.73 49.17 -5.09
C ASP A 334 21.04 50.25 -4.22
N GLY A 335 20.68 49.90 -2.98
CA GLY A 335 20.06 50.83 -2.02
C GLY A 335 18.59 51.15 -2.31
N ALA A 336 17.89 50.30 -3.08
CA ALA A 336 16.45 50.43 -3.30
C ALA A 336 15.67 50.51 -1.97
N ASP A 337 14.62 51.32 -1.94
CA ASP A 337 13.75 51.46 -0.76
C ASP A 337 12.94 50.18 -0.54
N GLU A 338 13.12 49.56 0.61
CA GLU A 338 12.47 48.29 0.95
C GLU A 338 10.93 48.44 1.02
N GLY A 339 10.44 49.61 1.45
CA GLY A 339 9.01 49.91 1.49
C GLY A 339 8.38 49.86 0.09
N TYR A 340 8.99 50.57 -0.86
CA TYR A 340 8.57 50.58 -2.26
C TYR A 340 8.65 49.20 -2.91
N VAL A 341 9.72 48.44 -2.65
CA VAL A 341 9.87 47.06 -3.17
C VAL A 341 8.74 46.14 -2.67
N ARG A 342 8.35 46.25 -1.40
CA ARG A 342 7.22 45.47 -0.86
C ARG A 342 5.90 45.83 -1.53
N THR A 343 5.67 47.11 -1.83
CA THR A 343 4.48 47.58 -2.56
C THR A 343 4.42 46.97 -3.97
N VAL A 344 5.53 46.98 -4.71
CA VAL A 344 5.61 46.39 -6.06
C VAL A 344 5.35 44.88 -6.01
N LEU A 345 5.93 44.17 -5.04
CA LEU A 345 5.72 42.73 -4.88
C LEU A 345 4.25 42.38 -4.56
N GLY A 346 3.58 43.19 -3.76
CA GLY A 346 2.14 43.05 -3.50
C GLY A 346 1.31 43.26 -4.76
N ALA A 347 1.58 44.33 -5.52
CA ALA A 347 0.87 44.63 -6.77
C ALA A 347 1.06 43.55 -7.85
N LEU A 348 2.28 43.00 -7.98
CA LEU A 348 2.55 41.83 -8.83
C LEU A 348 1.72 40.61 -8.42
N GLY A 349 1.50 40.44 -7.12
CA GLY A 349 0.64 39.39 -6.60
C GLY A 349 -0.80 39.45 -7.09
N GLU A 350 -1.42 40.63 -7.08
CA GLU A 350 -2.80 40.82 -7.57
C GLU A 350 -2.93 40.76 -9.09
N SER A 351 -1.85 41.01 -9.83
CA SER A 351 -1.87 40.99 -11.29
C SER A 351 -2.09 39.59 -11.89
N ASP A 352 -1.83 38.53 -11.12
CA ASP A 352 -2.02 37.14 -11.55
C ASP A 352 -3.25 36.55 -10.84
N PRO A 353 -4.36 36.23 -11.55
CA PRO A 353 -5.56 35.68 -10.95
C PRO A 353 -5.37 34.26 -10.40
N ARG A 354 -4.29 33.54 -10.76
CA ARG A 354 -3.95 32.20 -10.25
C ARG A 354 -2.45 32.09 -9.94
N PRO A 355 -1.96 32.73 -8.86
CA PRO A 355 -0.54 32.82 -8.54
C PRO A 355 0.07 31.44 -8.24
N ASN A 356 1.30 31.21 -8.72
CA ASN A 356 2.06 30.01 -8.37
C ASN A 356 2.57 30.06 -6.92
N ALA A 357 3.07 28.94 -6.39
CA ALA A 357 3.50 28.83 -4.98
C ALA A 357 4.57 29.85 -4.55
N SER A 358 5.38 30.37 -5.48
CA SER A 358 6.38 31.41 -5.19
C SER A 358 5.73 32.78 -5.05
N LEU A 359 4.85 33.12 -5.99
CA LEU A 359 4.12 34.38 -5.96
C LEU A 359 3.11 34.41 -4.81
N GLN A 360 2.46 33.27 -4.51
CA GLN A 360 1.60 33.15 -3.33
C GLN A 360 2.36 33.39 -2.02
N ALA A 361 3.58 32.85 -1.89
CA ALA A 361 4.42 33.11 -0.71
C ALA A 361 4.75 34.60 -0.56
N ILE A 362 4.97 35.29 -1.69
CA ILE A 362 5.21 36.73 -1.74
C ILE A 362 3.95 37.49 -1.31
N ILE A 363 2.77 37.12 -1.83
CA ILE A 363 1.46 37.70 -1.47
C ILE A 363 1.19 37.56 0.03
N ASP A 364 1.41 36.35 0.58
CA ASP A 364 1.16 36.05 1.98
C ASP A 364 2.07 36.87 2.92
N THR A 365 3.28 37.20 2.45
CA THR A 365 4.28 37.97 3.23
C THR A 365 4.14 39.48 3.03
N TYR A 366 3.81 39.91 1.82
CA TYR A 366 3.72 41.31 1.39
C TYR A 366 2.34 41.57 0.76
N PRO A 367 1.26 41.59 1.56
CA PRO A 367 -0.07 41.91 1.07
C PRO A 367 -0.09 43.36 0.54
N VAL A 368 -1.01 43.62 -0.39
CA VAL A 368 -1.22 44.95 -0.96
C VAL A 368 -1.50 45.95 0.16
N ALA A 369 -0.64 46.97 0.25
CA ALA A 369 -0.80 48.06 1.21
C ALA A 369 -1.87 49.05 0.71
N ASP A 370 -2.56 49.75 1.61
CA ASP A 370 -3.55 50.79 1.26
C ASP A 370 -2.99 51.85 0.27
N SER A 371 -1.67 52.07 0.25
CA SER A 371 -0.99 52.98 -0.68
C SER A 371 -0.86 52.46 -2.12
N ALA A 372 -1.21 51.20 -2.37
CA ALA A 372 -1.19 50.56 -3.68
C ALA A 372 -2.58 50.54 -4.35
N GLU A 373 -3.64 51.05 -3.69
CA GLU A 373 -4.97 51.18 -4.30
C GLU A 373 -4.95 52.07 -5.57
N ASP A 374 -3.94 52.94 -5.68
CA ASP A 374 -3.69 53.79 -6.85
C ASP A 374 -2.92 53.07 -7.98
N TRP A 375 -2.47 51.83 -7.78
CA TRP A 375 -1.74 51.04 -8.78
C TRP A 375 -2.73 50.20 -9.58
N ARG A 376 -2.89 50.53 -10.87
CA ARG A 376 -3.76 49.76 -11.76
C ARG A 376 -2.93 48.91 -12.70
N CYS A 377 -3.04 47.59 -12.58
CA CYS A 377 -2.48 46.66 -13.56
C CYS A 377 -3.11 46.92 -14.94
N THR A 378 -2.29 47.28 -15.92
CA THR A 378 -2.73 47.48 -17.31
C THR A 378 -2.45 46.27 -18.17
N GLU A 379 -1.35 45.57 -17.91
CA GLU A 379 -0.94 44.35 -18.60
C GLU A 379 -0.30 43.37 -17.62
N SER A 380 -0.56 42.09 -17.81
CA SER A 380 0.00 41.00 -17.00
C SER A 380 0.60 39.95 -17.91
N LEU A 381 1.81 39.51 -17.57
CA LEU A 381 2.51 38.40 -18.22
C LEU A 381 2.68 37.28 -17.19
N PRO A 382 1.86 36.21 -17.25
CA PRO A 382 1.95 35.11 -16.31
C PRO A 382 3.30 34.40 -16.41
N PHE A 383 3.71 33.78 -15.30
CA PHE A 383 4.96 33.03 -15.24
C PHE A 383 4.92 31.86 -16.22
N SER A 384 6.00 31.69 -17.00
CA SER A 384 6.23 30.47 -17.79
C SER A 384 7.61 29.90 -17.49
N SER A 385 7.71 28.58 -17.39
CA SER A 385 8.98 27.88 -17.18
C SER A 385 9.96 28.06 -18.34
N ALA A 386 9.48 28.29 -19.57
CA ALA A 386 10.32 28.54 -20.74
C ALA A 386 11.05 29.90 -20.62
N ARG A 387 10.31 30.93 -20.19
CA ARG A 387 10.85 32.29 -19.96
C ARG A 387 11.57 32.40 -18.62
N LYS A 388 11.16 31.63 -17.62
CA LYS A 388 11.59 31.67 -16.21
C LYS A 388 11.34 32.99 -15.47
N TYR A 389 10.46 33.85 -15.99
CA TYR A 389 9.99 35.07 -15.31
C TYR A 389 8.50 35.32 -15.60
N SER A 390 7.87 36.08 -14.72
CA SER A 390 6.57 36.75 -14.92
C SER A 390 6.78 38.26 -14.89
N GLY A 391 5.76 39.03 -15.26
CA GLY A 391 5.80 40.46 -15.13
C GLY A 391 4.44 41.12 -15.22
N ALA A 392 4.40 42.41 -14.89
CA ALA A 392 3.21 43.23 -15.06
C ALA A 392 3.60 44.69 -15.28
N THR A 393 2.72 45.40 -15.97
CA THR A 393 2.80 46.85 -16.14
C THR A 393 1.71 47.50 -15.28
N PHE A 394 2.11 48.48 -14.48
CA PHE A 394 1.23 49.24 -13.60
C PHE A 394 1.19 50.71 -13.99
N GLY A 395 -0.01 51.28 -14.02
CA GLY A 395 -0.19 52.72 -13.95
C GLY A 395 -0.16 53.16 -12.49
N GLU A 396 0.78 54.03 -12.14
CA GLU A 396 0.93 54.61 -10.79
C GLU A 396 0.02 55.85 -10.64
N GLY A 397 -0.36 56.17 -9.40
CA GLY A 397 -1.28 57.29 -9.08
C GLY A 397 -0.81 58.69 -9.51
N ASP A 398 0.48 58.84 -9.84
CA ASP A 398 1.08 60.07 -10.36
C ASP A 398 1.04 60.19 -11.89
N GLY A 399 0.48 59.20 -12.58
CA GLY A 399 0.37 59.14 -14.04
C GLY A 399 1.58 58.54 -14.75
N THR A 400 2.56 58.00 -14.00
CA THR A 400 3.66 57.22 -14.58
C THR A 400 3.29 55.76 -14.80
N SER A 401 3.93 55.11 -15.76
CA SER A 401 3.81 53.67 -16.01
C SER A 401 5.12 52.98 -15.64
N SER A 402 5.04 51.86 -14.92
CA SER A 402 6.22 51.06 -14.57
C SER A 402 6.01 49.58 -14.89
N THR A 403 7.02 49.01 -15.55
CA THR A 403 7.05 47.61 -15.98
C THR A 403 8.02 46.83 -15.09
N TRP A 404 7.53 45.73 -14.51
CA TRP A 404 8.26 44.95 -13.53
C TRP A 404 8.31 43.48 -13.92
N LEU A 405 9.46 42.86 -13.70
CA LEU A 405 9.73 41.45 -13.93
C LEU A 405 10.11 40.77 -12.62
N LEU A 406 9.58 39.57 -12.41
CA LEU A 406 9.93 38.70 -11.29
C LEU A 406 10.31 37.32 -11.82
N GLY A 407 11.54 36.89 -11.59
CA GLY A 407 12.02 35.65 -12.21
C GLY A 407 13.36 35.13 -11.75
N ALA A 408 13.89 34.18 -12.51
CA ALA A 408 15.15 33.53 -12.21
C ALA A 408 16.35 34.50 -12.39
N PRO A 409 17.24 34.65 -11.39
CA PRO A 409 18.37 35.57 -11.48
C PRO A 409 19.32 35.28 -12.65
N ASP A 410 19.48 34.02 -13.05
CA ASP A 410 20.32 33.61 -14.21
C ASP A 410 19.75 34.00 -15.57
N VAL A 411 18.47 34.41 -15.63
CA VAL A 411 17.84 34.89 -16.87
C VAL A 411 17.78 36.41 -16.90
N LEU A 412 17.52 37.04 -15.76
CA LEU A 412 17.33 38.49 -15.67
C LEU A 412 18.63 39.27 -15.41
N LEU A 413 19.74 38.60 -15.07
CA LEU A 413 21.04 39.24 -14.87
C LEU A 413 22.07 38.77 -15.91
N PRO A 414 23.03 39.63 -16.28
CA PRO A 414 24.20 39.22 -17.04
C PRO A 414 25.10 38.29 -16.22
N GLU A 415 25.85 37.39 -16.89
CA GLU A 415 26.63 36.31 -16.26
C GLU A 415 27.65 36.77 -15.19
N ASP A 416 28.08 38.02 -15.24
CA ASP A 416 29.09 38.62 -14.36
C ASP A 416 28.50 39.40 -13.16
N ALA A 417 27.17 39.44 -13.02
CA ALA A 417 26.53 40.21 -11.94
C ALA A 417 26.88 39.64 -10.54
N PRO A 418 27.28 40.48 -9.56
CA PRO A 418 27.60 40.03 -8.19
C PRO A 418 26.46 39.27 -7.49
N ALA A 419 25.20 39.66 -7.79
CA ALA A 419 24.00 39.03 -7.24
C ALA A 419 23.83 37.54 -7.67
N LEU A 420 24.46 37.11 -8.78
CA LEU A 420 24.47 35.70 -9.19
C LEU A 420 25.32 34.84 -8.26
N ALA A 421 26.50 35.31 -7.85
CA ALA A 421 27.36 34.59 -6.91
C ALA A 421 26.69 34.39 -5.54
N GLU A 422 25.91 35.38 -5.11
CA GLU A 422 25.10 35.30 -3.90
C GLU A 422 23.92 34.33 -4.04
N THR A 423 23.25 34.36 -5.19
CA THR A 423 22.20 33.40 -5.55
C THR A 423 22.71 31.96 -5.47
N VAL A 424 23.91 31.68 -5.99
CA VAL A 424 24.53 30.35 -5.90
C VAL A 424 24.71 29.92 -4.45
N ARG A 425 25.26 30.78 -3.58
CA ARG A 425 25.44 30.48 -2.15
C ARG A 425 24.13 30.21 -1.42
N LEU A 426 23.06 30.93 -1.75
CA LEU A 426 21.74 30.72 -1.16
C LEU A 426 21.12 29.40 -1.65
N ASN A 427 21.28 29.09 -2.94
CA ASN A 427 20.85 27.82 -3.53
C ASN A 427 21.56 26.61 -2.90
N GLU A 428 22.85 26.74 -2.55
CA GLU A 428 23.60 25.70 -1.83
C GLU A 428 23.05 25.41 -0.41
N ARG A 429 22.33 26.36 0.18
CA ARG A 429 21.63 26.19 1.46
C ARG A 429 20.21 25.61 1.29
N GLY A 430 19.83 25.27 0.06
CA GLY A 430 18.50 24.77 -0.28
C GLY A 430 17.42 25.85 -0.35
N LEU A 431 17.81 27.13 -0.47
CA LEU A 431 16.89 28.25 -0.65
C LEU A 431 16.65 28.48 -2.14
N ARG A 432 15.46 28.93 -2.51
CA ARG A 432 15.13 29.40 -3.85
C ARG A 432 15.26 30.92 -3.88
N VAL A 433 15.81 31.48 -4.95
CA VAL A 433 16.00 32.93 -5.08
C VAL A 433 15.30 33.41 -6.35
N LEU A 434 14.48 34.45 -6.23
CA LEU A 434 13.91 35.20 -7.35
C LEU A 434 14.50 36.61 -7.38
N LEU A 435 14.65 37.16 -8.58
CA LEU A 435 15.03 38.56 -8.79
C LEU A 435 13.79 39.35 -9.17
N LEU A 436 13.58 40.46 -8.47
CA LEU A 436 12.72 41.55 -8.90
C LEU A 436 13.58 42.54 -9.70
N ALA A 437 13.16 42.81 -10.93
CA ALA A 437 13.83 43.75 -11.82
C ALA A 437 12.82 44.72 -12.45
N ARG A 438 13.27 45.94 -12.72
CA ARG A 438 12.50 46.94 -13.48
C ARG A 438 12.89 46.85 -14.95
N ALA A 439 11.91 46.62 -15.82
CA ALA A 439 12.15 46.61 -17.27
C ALA A 439 12.14 48.05 -17.81
N ALA A 440 12.98 48.29 -18.81
CA ALA A 440 13.01 49.56 -19.55
C ALA A 440 12.08 49.56 -20.78
N ARG A 441 11.64 48.37 -21.21
CA ARG A 441 10.81 48.13 -22.39
C ARG A 441 9.39 47.73 -21.98
N GLU A 442 8.46 47.79 -22.92
CA GLU A 442 7.06 47.35 -22.74
C GLU A 442 6.99 45.83 -22.58
N LEU A 443 5.91 45.34 -21.94
CA LEU A 443 5.80 43.95 -21.49
C LEU A 443 5.66 42.94 -22.65
N ASP A 444 5.21 43.42 -23.81
CA ASP A 444 5.04 42.67 -25.06
C ASP A 444 6.33 42.60 -25.92
N ASP A 445 7.38 43.34 -25.55
CA ASP A 445 8.67 43.33 -26.25
C ASP A 445 9.38 41.97 -26.06
N PRO A 446 9.80 41.28 -27.14
CA PRO A 446 10.53 40.00 -27.05
C PRO A 446 11.83 40.08 -26.23
N GLY A 447 12.44 41.27 -26.15
CA GLY A 447 13.63 41.57 -25.38
C GLY A 447 13.32 42.31 -24.07
N VAL A 448 12.13 42.20 -23.48
CA VAL A 448 11.75 42.88 -22.23
C VAL A 448 12.72 42.62 -21.05
N ALA A 449 13.38 41.45 -21.05
CA ALA A 449 14.39 41.10 -20.04
C ALA A 449 15.78 41.71 -20.32
N GLU A 450 16.04 42.17 -21.55
CA GLU A 450 17.27 42.87 -21.89
C GLU A 450 17.29 44.25 -21.22
N ASP A 451 18.43 44.64 -20.66
CA ASP A 451 18.62 45.91 -19.93
C ASP A 451 17.74 46.08 -18.68
N ALA A 452 17.15 44.99 -18.15
CA ALA A 452 16.39 45.02 -16.92
C ALA A 452 17.28 45.43 -15.73
N THR A 453 16.83 46.43 -14.97
CA THR A 453 17.58 46.94 -13.81
C THR A 453 17.23 46.10 -12.58
N PRO A 454 18.19 45.40 -11.95
CA PRO A 454 17.92 44.57 -10.78
C PRO A 454 17.62 45.43 -9.54
N VAL A 455 16.58 45.07 -8.79
CA VAL A 455 16.11 45.88 -7.65
C VAL A 455 16.16 45.11 -6.33
N ALA A 456 15.76 43.84 -6.30
CA ALA A 456 15.80 43.04 -5.08
C ALA A 456 15.89 41.54 -5.36
N LEU A 457 16.49 40.81 -4.43
CA LEU A 457 16.41 39.36 -4.36
C LEU A 457 15.35 38.96 -3.33
N VAL A 458 14.39 38.15 -3.74
CA VAL A 458 13.42 37.50 -2.87
C VAL A 458 13.90 36.09 -2.59
N VAL A 459 14.26 35.82 -1.34
CA VAL A 459 14.74 34.52 -0.89
C VAL A 459 13.58 33.74 -0.29
N LEU A 460 13.31 32.60 -0.90
CA LEU A 460 12.23 31.69 -0.58
C LEU A 460 12.80 30.39 -0.01
N GLU A 461 12.10 29.81 0.94
CA GLU A 461 12.36 28.48 1.45
C GLU A 461 11.17 27.57 1.15
N GLN A 462 11.47 26.34 0.75
CA GLN A 462 10.42 25.35 0.55
C GLN A 462 9.90 24.85 1.90
N ARG A 463 8.58 24.89 2.09
CA ARG A 463 7.98 24.45 3.35
C ARG A 463 8.18 22.95 3.53
N LEU A 464 8.81 22.57 4.64
CA LEU A 464 9.03 21.17 5.00
C LEU A 464 7.82 20.66 5.79
N ARG A 465 7.48 19.38 5.60
CA ARG A 465 6.43 18.77 6.41
C ARG A 465 6.88 18.64 7.87
N PRO A 466 6.04 19.02 8.85
CA PRO A 466 6.42 18.98 10.26
C PRO A 466 6.63 17.55 10.78
N ASP A 467 5.98 16.57 10.16
CA ASP A 467 6.03 15.15 10.51
C ASP A 467 7.12 14.35 9.77
N ALA A 468 7.81 14.95 8.79
CA ALA A 468 8.80 14.24 7.97
C ALA A 468 10.02 13.78 8.78
N ALA A 469 10.56 14.62 9.66
CA ALA A 469 11.73 14.28 10.47
C ALA A 469 11.45 13.10 11.42
N ASP A 470 10.27 13.10 12.06
CA ASP A 470 9.82 12.02 12.94
C ASP A 470 9.61 10.71 12.17
N THR A 471 9.12 10.82 10.94
CA THR A 471 8.91 9.67 10.05
C THR A 471 10.23 9.03 9.61
N LEU A 472 11.22 9.84 9.23
CA LEU A 472 12.56 9.35 8.88
C LEU A 472 13.25 8.69 10.08
N ARG A 473 13.10 9.27 11.28
CA ARG A 473 13.60 8.68 12.53
C ARG A 473 12.94 7.34 12.84
N TYR A 474 11.64 7.21 12.64
CA TYR A 474 10.95 5.92 12.76
C TYR A 474 11.53 4.85 11.83
N PHE A 475 11.81 5.20 10.57
CA PHE A 475 12.41 4.25 9.63
C PHE A 475 13.80 3.80 10.08
N ALA A 476 14.64 4.73 10.56
CA ALA A 476 15.93 4.39 11.15
C ALA A 476 15.79 3.44 12.36
N ASP A 477 14.86 3.72 13.29
CA ASP A 477 14.56 2.86 14.45
C ASP A 477 14.01 1.47 14.07
N GLN A 478 13.56 1.30 12.83
CA GLN A 478 13.00 0.07 12.29
C GLN A 478 13.94 -0.66 11.31
N ASP A 479 15.22 -0.25 11.25
CA ASP A 479 16.24 -0.74 10.32
C ASP A 479 15.80 -0.62 8.85
N VAL A 480 15.14 0.48 8.51
CA VAL A 480 14.71 0.82 7.15
C VAL A 480 15.52 2.02 6.66
N ARG A 481 16.26 1.84 5.57
CA ARG A 481 17.09 2.86 4.94
C ARG A 481 16.23 3.81 4.11
N ALA A 482 16.10 5.05 4.54
CA ALA A 482 15.50 6.10 3.71
C ALA A 482 16.53 6.62 2.69
N LYS A 483 16.14 6.69 1.42
CA LYS A 483 16.93 7.26 0.32
C LYS A 483 16.13 8.35 -0.36
N VAL A 484 16.64 9.57 -0.44
CA VAL A 484 15.96 10.69 -1.11
C VAL A 484 16.41 10.75 -2.55
N ILE A 485 15.47 10.73 -3.50
CA ILE A 485 15.72 10.71 -4.94
C ILE A 485 14.96 11.89 -5.54
N SER A 486 15.66 12.80 -6.22
CA SER A 486 15.03 13.99 -6.79
C SER A 486 15.68 14.43 -8.11
N GLY A 487 14.89 15.08 -8.96
CA GLY A 487 15.37 15.77 -10.16
C GLY A 487 16.15 17.06 -9.86
N ASP A 488 16.03 17.60 -8.64
CA ASP A 488 16.66 18.85 -8.24
C ASP A 488 18.17 18.73 -8.07
N ASN A 489 18.85 19.87 -8.00
CA ASN A 489 20.28 19.91 -7.72
C ASN A 489 20.63 19.14 -6.44
N ALA A 490 21.57 18.19 -6.53
CA ALA A 490 21.98 17.34 -5.42
C ALA A 490 22.35 18.11 -4.16
N VAL A 491 23.04 19.26 -4.27
CA VAL A 491 23.43 20.08 -3.11
C VAL A 491 22.20 20.62 -2.36
N SER A 492 21.22 21.14 -3.09
CA SER A 492 19.97 21.66 -2.51
C SER A 492 19.16 20.56 -1.83
N VAL A 493 19.01 19.40 -2.48
CA VAL A 493 18.31 18.24 -1.91
C VAL A 493 19.04 17.74 -0.66
N GLY A 494 20.38 17.72 -0.67
CA GLY A 494 21.21 17.38 0.48
C GLY A 494 20.97 18.32 1.67
N ALA A 495 20.86 19.63 1.43
CA ALA A 495 20.56 20.62 2.46
C ALA A 495 19.16 20.41 3.08
N VAL A 496 18.15 20.12 2.25
CA VAL A 496 16.78 19.79 2.73
C VAL A 496 16.78 18.52 3.57
N ALA A 497 17.43 17.46 3.09
CA ALA A 497 17.54 16.19 3.82
C ALA A 497 18.24 16.36 5.18
N ALA A 498 19.31 17.16 5.22
CA ALA A 498 20.04 17.45 6.45
C ALA A 498 19.18 18.20 7.49
N LYS A 499 18.33 19.14 7.07
CA LYS A 499 17.38 19.84 7.96
C LYS A 499 16.37 18.88 8.61
N LEU A 500 16.02 17.79 7.92
CA LEU A 500 15.14 16.73 8.43
C LEU A 500 15.87 15.67 9.26
N GLY A 501 17.16 15.85 9.53
CA GLY A 501 17.98 14.92 10.30
C GLY A 501 18.48 13.70 9.52
N LEU A 502 18.28 13.66 8.19
CA LEU A 502 18.79 12.59 7.34
C LEU A 502 20.24 12.87 6.97
N SER A 503 21.15 12.27 7.75
CA SER A 503 22.59 12.39 7.55
C SER A 503 23.08 11.33 6.56
N GLY A 504 23.90 11.72 5.58
CA GLY A 504 24.49 10.76 4.66
C GLY A 504 25.12 11.41 3.42
N THR A 505 25.62 10.57 2.52
CA THR A 505 26.32 11.03 1.33
C THR A 505 25.32 11.53 0.28
N THR A 506 25.54 12.74 -0.20
CA THR A 506 24.81 13.34 -1.31
C THR A 506 25.54 13.07 -2.63
N VAL A 507 24.81 12.56 -3.62
CA VAL A 507 25.35 12.10 -4.89
C VAL A 507 24.63 12.80 -6.05
N ASP A 508 25.40 13.31 -7.01
CA ASP A 508 24.88 13.78 -8.30
C ASP A 508 24.69 12.57 -9.22
N ALA A 509 23.46 12.33 -9.68
CA ALA A 509 23.10 11.15 -10.46
C ALA A 509 23.85 11.04 -11.79
N ARG A 510 24.39 12.15 -12.33
CA ARG A 510 25.22 12.13 -13.54
C ARG A 510 26.56 11.41 -13.36
N ARG A 511 26.98 11.21 -12.10
CA ARG A 511 28.20 10.48 -11.73
C ARG A 511 27.93 9.03 -11.33
N LEU A 512 26.67 8.58 -11.34
CA LEU A 512 26.35 7.20 -11.02
C LEU A 512 26.87 6.27 -12.12
N PRO A 513 27.46 5.11 -11.76
CA PRO A 513 27.89 4.13 -12.74
C PRO A 513 26.72 3.58 -13.56
N ALA A 514 26.95 3.27 -14.83
CA ALA A 514 25.93 2.65 -15.69
C ALA A 514 25.73 1.14 -15.39
N GLY A 515 26.74 0.48 -14.80
CA GLY A 515 26.68 -0.94 -14.44
C GLY A 515 25.80 -1.19 -13.22
N ARG A 516 24.89 -2.17 -13.30
CA ARG A 516 23.90 -2.44 -12.23
C ARG A 516 24.52 -2.76 -10.87
N GLU A 517 25.58 -3.56 -10.81
CA GLU A 517 26.26 -3.90 -9.54
C GLU A 517 27.02 -2.73 -8.93
N GLU A 518 27.72 -1.94 -9.75
CA GLU A 518 28.49 -0.77 -9.30
C GLU A 518 27.54 0.32 -8.80
N MET A 519 26.44 0.55 -9.53
CA MET A 519 25.38 1.44 -9.10
C MET A 519 24.77 0.97 -7.79
N ALA A 520 24.50 -0.33 -7.61
CA ALA A 520 24.01 -0.85 -6.33
C ALA A 520 24.98 -0.55 -5.17
N GLY A 521 26.29 -0.61 -5.41
CA GLY A 521 27.31 -0.17 -4.45
C GLY A 521 27.21 1.30 -4.07
N ALA A 522 27.15 2.18 -5.06
CA ALA A 522 26.98 3.61 -4.84
C ALA A 522 25.64 3.94 -4.14
N LEU A 523 24.59 3.18 -4.45
CA LEU A 523 23.28 3.33 -3.84
C LEU A 523 23.28 2.88 -2.39
N ASP A 524 23.99 1.81 -2.02
CA ASP A 524 24.08 1.35 -0.62
C ASP A 524 24.71 2.41 0.29
N GLU A 525 25.79 3.04 -0.17
CA GLU A 525 26.53 4.08 0.56
C GLU A 525 25.85 5.45 0.51
N GLY A 526 25.19 5.76 -0.61
CA GLY A 526 24.49 7.03 -0.82
C GLY A 526 23.15 7.12 -0.09
N THR A 527 22.79 8.34 0.31
CA THR A 527 21.53 8.63 1.01
C THR A 527 20.66 9.60 0.24
N VAL A 528 21.28 10.58 -0.43
CA VAL A 528 20.56 11.62 -1.18
C VAL A 528 21.08 11.65 -2.61
N PHE A 529 20.17 11.64 -3.58
CA PHE A 529 20.46 11.62 -5.00
C PHE A 529 19.73 12.76 -5.70
N GLY A 530 20.47 13.67 -6.30
CA GLY A 530 19.91 14.79 -7.09
C GLY A 530 20.21 14.66 -8.57
N ARG A 531 19.49 15.43 -9.39
CA ARG A 531 19.51 15.43 -10.86
C ARG A 531 19.19 14.06 -11.47
N VAL A 532 18.29 13.33 -10.81
CA VAL A 532 17.90 11.97 -11.21
C VAL A 532 16.83 12.05 -12.28
N THR A 533 17.05 11.40 -13.42
CA THR A 533 16.04 11.29 -14.49
C THR A 533 15.03 10.17 -14.19
N PRO A 534 13.82 10.19 -14.79
CA PRO A 534 12.82 9.13 -14.58
C PRO A 534 13.36 7.71 -14.85
N GLN A 535 14.12 7.53 -15.94
CA GLN A 535 14.75 6.26 -16.27
C GLN A 535 15.79 5.85 -15.22
N GLN A 536 16.59 6.80 -14.72
CA GLN A 536 17.54 6.51 -13.63
C GLN A 536 16.83 6.11 -12.34
N LYS A 537 15.68 6.72 -11.98
CA LYS A 537 14.89 6.29 -10.80
C LYS A 537 14.54 4.80 -10.89
N ARG A 538 14.07 4.36 -12.07
CA ARG A 538 13.76 2.96 -12.35
C ARG A 538 15.00 2.06 -12.23
N ASP A 539 16.11 2.47 -12.84
CA ASP A 539 17.35 1.68 -12.82
C ASP A 539 17.91 1.55 -11.39
N MET A 540 17.78 2.60 -10.57
CA MET A 540 18.17 2.60 -9.15
C MET A 540 17.36 1.59 -8.33
N VAL A 541 16.04 1.53 -8.54
CA VAL A 541 15.17 0.52 -7.90
C VAL A 541 15.65 -0.90 -8.27
N GLY A 542 15.87 -1.17 -9.55
CA GLY A 542 16.35 -2.47 -10.02
C GLY A 542 17.75 -2.84 -9.50
N ALA A 543 18.65 -1.86 -9.31
CA ALA A 543 19.96 -2.09 -8.73
C ALA A 543 19.89 -2.45 -7.24
N LEU A 544 19.07 -1.75 -6.45
CA LEU A 544 18.83 -2.10 -5.04
C LEU A 544 18.24 -3.52 -4.91
N GLN A 545 17.22 -3.83 -5.72
CA GLN A 545 16.61 -5.17 -5.76
C GLN A 545 17.61 -6.27 -6.12
N SER A 546 18.57 -5.99 -7.00
CA SER A 546 19.60 -6.97 -7.39
C SER A 546 20.51 -7.41 -6.22
N ARG A 547 20.60 -6.60 -5.16
CA ARG A 547 21.29 -6.96 -3.90
C ARG A 547 20.38 -7.56 -2.83
N GLY A 548 19.14 -7.87 -3.18
CA GLY A 548 18.16 -8.48 -2.28
C GLY A 548 17.46 -7.50 -1.35
N HIS A 549 17.60 -6.18 -1.58
CA HIS A 549 16.77 -5.19 -0.90
C HIS A 549 15.32 -5.31 -1.33
N THR A 550 14.40 -5.20 -0.37
CA THR A 550 12.97 -5.00 -0.66
C THR A 550 12.71 -3.50 -0.67
N VAL A 551 12.41 -2.97 -1.85
CA VAL A 551 12.37 -1.53 -2.11
C VAL A 551 10.93 -1.04 -2.15
N ALA A 552 10.60 -0.08 -1.28
CA ALA A 552 9.42 0.75 -1.44
C ALA A 552 9.78 2.06 -2.15
N MET A 553 8.98 2.50 -3.11
CA MET A 553 9.14 3.78 -3.78
C MET A 553 7.90 4.64 -3.49
N THR A 554 8.10 5.91 -3.12
CA THR A 554 7.02 6.90 -3.01
C THR A 554 7.10 7.89 -4.16
N GLY A 555 5.96 8.24 -4.76
CA GLY A 555 5.92 9.24 -5.81
C GLY A 555 4.51 9.80 -6.03
N ASP A 556 4.44 10.99 -6.63
CA ASP A 556 3.19 11.70 -6.92
C ASP A 556 3.06 12.03 -8.41
N GLY A 557 4.17 12.32 -9.10
CA GLY A 557 4.20 12.66 -10.53
C GLY A 557 4.27 11.45 -11.48
N VAL A 558 3.80 11.63 -12.72
CA VAL A 558 3.81 10.56 -13.75
C VAL A 558 5.24 10.07 -14.06
N ASN A 559 6.24 10.93 -13.84
CA ASN A 559 7.66 10.60 -13.88
C ASN A 559 8.06 9.43 -12.97
N ASP A 560 7.32 9.19 -11.90
CA ASP A 560 7.59 8.10 -10.95
C ASP A 560 6.89 6.80 -11.31
N VAL A 561 5.97 6.79 -12.29
CA VAL A 561 5.13 5.63 -12.62
C VAL A 561 5.96 4.39 -12.91
N LEU A 562 7.03 4.52 -13.68
CA LEU A 562 7.90 3.37 -14.01
C LEU A 562 8.65 2.85 -12.78
N ALA A 563 9.15 3.75 -11.92
CA ALA A 563 9.87 3.37 -10.71
C ALA A 563 8.92 2.78 -9.65
N LEU A 564 7.72 3.33 -9.50
CA LEU A 564 6.65 2.82 -8.65
C LEU A 564 6.19 1.43 -9.09
N LYS A 565 6.12 1.19 -10.41
CA LYS A 565 5.76 -0.10 -10.98
C LYS A 565 6.78 -1.20 -10.69
N ASP A 566 8.05 -0.88 -10.88
CA ASP A 566 9.14 -1.86 -10.77
C ASP A 566 9.57 -2.07 -9.30
N ALA A 567 9.23 -1.15 -8.39
CA ALA A 567 9.44 -1.33 -6.96
C ALA A 567 8.65 -2.52 -6.41
N ASP A 568 9.15 -3.13 -5.34
CA ASP A 568 8.43 -4.21 -4.65
C ASP A 568 7.11 -3.70 -4.07
N ILE A 569 7.11 -2.42 -3.64
CA ILE A 569 5.94 -1.68 -3.18
C ILE A 569 5.99 -0.23 -3.68
N GLY A 570 5.13 0.12 -4.63
CA GLY A 570 4.82 1.48 -5.02
C GLY A 570 3.79 2.12 -4.08
N VAL A 571 4.09 3.34 -3.64
CA VAL A 571 3.24 4.18 -2.79
C VAL A 571 2.95 5.48 -3.54
N ALA A 572 1.68 5.75 -3.83
CA ALA A 572 1.25 7.01 -4.41
C ALA A 572 0.67 7.95 -3.35
N MET A 573 0.88 9.25 -3.54
CA MET A 573 0.14 10.28 -2.80
C MET A 573 -1.29 10.37 -3.34
N GLY A 574 -2.26 10.72 -2.48
CA GLY A 574 -3.66 10.90 -2.86
C GLY A 574 -3.86 12.02 -3.88
N SER A 575 -3.07 13.08 -3.81
CA SER A 575 -2.96 14.18 -4.78
C SER A 575 -2.10 13.82 -5.99
N GLY A 576 -1.47 12.65 -6.00
CA GLY A 576 -0.67 12.17 -7.12
C GLY A 576 -1.51 11.95 -8.38
N SER A 577 -0.82 11.93 -9.52
CA SER A 577 -1.45 11.68 -10.82
C SER A 577 -2.29 10.38 -10.83
N GLU A 578 -3.28 10.30 -11.70
CA GLU A 578 -4.05 9.05 -11.85
C GLU A 578 -3.17 7.88 -12.28
N ALA A 579 -2.13 8.13 -13.07
CA ALA A 579 -1.18 7.10 -13.49
C ALA A 579 -0.38 6.53 -12.29
N THR A 580 0.11 7.39 -11.39
CA THR A 580 0.81 6.93 -10.18
C THR A 580 -0.13 6.18 -9.25
N ARG A 581 -1.35 6.70 -9.01
CA ARG A 581 -2.36 6.01 -8.20
C ARG A 581 -2.79 4.67 -8.81
N ALA A 582 -2.87 4.55 -10.14
CA ALA A 582 -3.29 3.31 -10.81
C ALA A 582 -2.22 2.20 -10.76
N VAL A 583 -0.94 2.58 -10.66
CA VAL A 583 0.19 1.64 -10.65
C VAL A 583 0.67 1.32 -9.24
N ALA A 584 0.50 2.24 -8.29
CA ALA A 584 0.90 2.04 -6.90
C ALA A 584 0.00 1.04 -6.18
N GLN A 585 0.60 0.16 -5.38
CA GLN A 585 -0.14 -0.80 -4.57
C GLN A 585 -0.82 -0.14 -3.36
N ILE A 586 -0.33 1.03 -2.95
CA ILE A 586 -0.81 1.78 -1.79
C ILE A 586 -1.02 3.23 -2.20
N VAL A 587 -2.12 3.82 -1.75
CA VAL A 587 -2.41 5.24 -1.93
C VAL A 587 -2.63 5.90 -0.57
N LEU A 588 -1.88 6.95 -0.28
CA LEU A 588 -2.01 7.75 0.95
C LEU A 588 -3.00 8.89 0.70
N LEU A 589 -4.27 8.69 1.05
CA LEU A 589 -5.38 9.60 0.75
C LEU A 589 -5.27 10.95 1.49
N ASP A 590 -4.57 10.96 2.63
CA ASP A 590 -4.30 12.17 3.43
C ASP A 590 -3.11 13.00 2.92
N ASN A 591 -2.44 12.55 1.85
CA ASN A 591 -1.21 13.14 1.35
C ASN A 591 -0.11 13.28 2.42
N SER A 592 -0.11 12.43 3.46
CA SER A 592 0.90 12.45 4.52
C SER A 592 1.81 11.23 4.46
N PHE A 593 3.09 11.51 4.29
CA PHE A 593 4.16 10.52 4.39
C PHE A 593 4.21 9.85 5.79
N ALA A 594 3.77 10.53 6.85
CA ALA A 594 3.76 9.99 8.22
C ALA A 594 2.78 8.83 8.44
N THR A 595 1.92 8.55 7.46
CA THR A 595 1.09 7.35 7.46
C THR A 595 1.90 6.08 7.19
N LEU A 596 3.03 6.15 6.46
CA LEU A 596 3.83 4.97 6.11
C LEU A 596 4.41 4.18 7.30
N PRO A 597 4.89 4.80 8.39
CA PRO A 597 5.22 4.09 9.62
C PRO A 597 4.13 3.12 10.09
N SER A 598 2.88 3.59 10.05
CA SER A 598 1.72 2.79 10.44
C SER A 598 1.47 1.63 9.47
N VAL A 599 1.72 1.87 8.19
CA VAL A 599 1.62 0.88 7.11
C VAL A 599 2.63 -0.25 7.31
N VAL A 600 3.90 0.09 7.53
CA VAL A 600 4.96 -0.90 7.83
C VAL A 600 4.67 -1.65 9.12
N ALA A 601 4.21 -0.96 10.17
CA ALA A 601 3.87 -1.59 11.45
C ALA A 601 2.74 -2.62 11.30
N GLU A 602 1.68 -2.32 10.54
CA GLU A 602 0.57 -3.25 10.34
C GLU A 602 0.98 -4.44 9.46
N GLY A 603 1.81 -4.22 8.43
CA GLY A 603 2.40 -5.31 7.64
C GLY A 603 3.20 -6.29 8.51
N ARG A 604 4.12 -5.76 9.33
CA ARG A 604 4.92 -6.56 10.28
C ARG A 604 4.02 -7.31 11.28
N ARG A 605 2.94 -6.67 11.75
CA ARG A 605 1.96 -7.29 12.64
C ARG A 605 1.28 -8.50 12.01
N VAL A 606 0.72 -8.32 10.82
CA VAL A 606 -0.03 -9.36 10.10
C VAL A 606 0.88 -10.55 9.79
N ILE A 607 2.03 -10.32 9.16
CA ILE A 607 2.92 -11.41 8.73
C ILE A 607 3.58 -12.14 9.90
N GLY A 608 4.07 -11.39 10.90
CA GLY A 608 4.69 -11.98 12.08
C GLY A 608 3.73 -12.90 12.83
N ASN A 609 2.47 -12.51 12.95
CA ASN A 609 1.48 -13.31 13.65
C ASN A 609 0.94 -14.48 12.83
N ILE A 610 0.74 -14.32 11.52
CA ILE A 610 0.34 -15.45 10.66
C ILE A 610 1.42 -16.53 10.70
N THR A 611 2.71 -16.18 10.67
CA THR A 611 3.80 -17.16 10.79
C THR A 611 3.73 -17.93 12.11
N ARG A 612 3.49 -17.23 13.22
CA ARG A 612 3.32 -17.84 14.55
C ARG A 612 2.15 -18.82 14.57
N VAL A 613 1.00 -18.40 14.05
CA VAL A 613 -0.23 -19.21 14.10
C VAL A 613 -0.22 -20.34 13.08
N ALA A 614 0.41 -20.16 11.92
CA ALA A 614 0.62 -21.22 10.94
C ALA A 614 1.31 -22.43 11.55
N THR A 615 2.27 -22.20 12.45
CA THR A 615 2.96 -23.28 13.16
C THR A 615 1.98 -24.15 13.96
N LEU A 616 0.96 -23.57 14.63
CA LEU A 616 -0.07 -24.35 15.35
C LEU A 616 -0.87 -25.26 14.41
N PHE A 617 -1.35 -24.72 13.29
CA PHE A 617 -2.10 -25.49 12.31
C PHE A 617 -1.27 -26.60 11.68
N LEU A 618 0.00 -26.33 11.35
CA LEU A 618 0.85 -27.33 10.72
C LEU A 618 1.35 -28.40 11.69
N VAL A 619 1.59 -28.09 12.97
CA VAL A 619 1.84 -29.13 14.00
C VAL A 619 0.66 -30.11 14.02
N LYS A 620 -0.57 -29.59 13.97
CA LYS A 620 -1.77 -30.42 13.87
C LYS A 620 -1.79 -31.30 12.64
N THR A 621 -1.58 -30.72 11.47
CA THR A 621 -1.55 -31.50 10.23
C THR A 621 -0.48 -32.58 10.27
N VAL A 622 0.73 -32.27 10.76
CA VAL A 622 1.83 -33.24 10.86
C VAL A 622 1.46 -34.38 11.82
N TYR A 623 1.01 -34.09 13.05
CA TYR A 623 0.69 -35.18 13.97
C TYR A 623 -0.47 -36.03 13.47
N SER A 624 -1.44 -35.42 12.77
CA SER A 624 -2.63 -36.14 12.27
C SER A 624 -2.25 -37.12 11.17
N VAL A 625 -1.42 -36.69 10.21
CA VAL A 625 -0.93 -37.58 9.15
C VAL A 625 -0.04 -38.67 9.73
N LEU A 626 0.88 -38.35 10.64
CA LEU A 626 1.75 -39.35 11.25
C LEU A 626 0.98 -40.37 12.08
N LEU A 627 -0.01 -39.92 12.86
CA LEU A 627 -0.84 -40.83 13.64
C LEU A 627 -1.63 -41.77 12.73
N ALA A 628 -2.18 -41.26 11.63
CA ALA A 628 -2.87 -42.08 10.65
C ALA A 628 -1.93 -43.12 10.01
N ILE A 629 -0.71 -42.74 9.65
CA ILE A 629 0.31 -43.68 9.15
C ILE A 629 0.64 -44.74 10.20
N LEU A 630 0.86 -44.35 11.45
CA LEU A 630 1.18 -45.28 12.55
C LEU A 630 0.05 -46.30 12.80
N VAL A 631 -1.20 -45.83 12.74
CA VAL A 631 -2.41 -46.65 12.85
C VAL A 631 -2.49 -47.65 11.70
N VAL A 632 -2.30 -47.19 10.45
CA VAL A 632 -2.29 -48.05 9.26
C VAL A 632 -1.16 -49.08 9.33
N CYS A 633 0.06 -48.69 9.72
CA CYS A 633 1.19 -49.62 9.84
C CYS A 633 0.99 -50.66 10.95
N SER A 634 0.31 -50.29 12.04
CA SER A 634 0.11 -51.16 13.19
C SER A 634 -1.20 -51.95 13.12
N GLN A 635 -2.05 -51.70 12.12
CA GLN A 635 -3.36 -52.34 11.92
C GLN A 635 -4.23 -52.28 13.19
N VAL A 636 -4.29 -51.11 13.81
CA VAL A 636 -5.14 -50.83 14.99
C VAL A 636 -6.29 -49.90 14.61
N GLU A 637 -7.32 -49.81 15.45
CA GLU A 637 -8.37 -48.80 15.25
C GLU A 637 -7.80 -47.38 15.43
N TYR A 638 -8.35 -46.41 14.71
CA TYR A 638 -7.94 -45.02 14.90
C TYR A 638 -8.40 -44.53 16.29
N PRO A 639 -7.53 -43.89 17.08
CA PRO A 639 -7.76 -43.67 18.51
C PRO A 639 -8.69 -42.50 18.83
N PHE A 640 -9.24 -41.79 17.84
CA PHE A 640 -10.05 -40.60 18.08
C PHE A 640 -11.34 -40.58 17.28
N LEU A 641 -12.39 -40.10 17.95
CA LEU A 641 -13.61 -39.66 17.29
C LEU A 641 -13.48 -38.20 16.84
N PRO A 642 -14.24 -37.77 15.81
CA PRO A 642 -14.28 -36.37 15.37
C PRO A 642 -14.60 -35.37 16.49
N ARG A 643 -15.45 -35.75 17.48
CA ARG A 643 -15.78 -34.89 18.62
C ARG A 643 -14.57 -34.57 19.51
N HIS A 644 -13.64 -35.52 19.71
CA HIS A 644 -12.40 -35.30 20.48
C HIS A 644 -11.52 -34.27 19.76
N LEU A 645 -11.34 -34.45 18.46
CA LEU A 645 -10.49 -33.58 17.65
C LEU A 645 -11.09 -32.19 17.49
N THR A 646 -12.42 -32.06 17.50
CA THR A 646 -13.12 -30.77 17.54
C THR A 646 -12.83 -30.02 18.84
N LEU A 647 -12.92 -30.71 19.99
CA LEU A 647 -12.55 -30.13 21.30
C LEU A 647 -11.08 -29.68 21.33
N LEU A 648 -10.17 -30.59 20.99
CA LEU A 648 -8.73 -30.31 20.97
C LEU A 648 -8.42 -29.15 20.02
N SER A 649 -8.94 -29.19 18.79
CA SER A 649 -8.70 -28.13 17.81
C SER A 649 -9.23 -26.79 18.29
N THR A 650 -10.39 -26.74 18.94
CA THR A 650 -10.99 -25.49 19.42
C THR A 650 -10.14 -24.86 20.53
N LEU A 651 -9.74 -25.65 21.54
CA LEU A 651 -9.02 -25.15 22.71
C LEU A 651 -7.52 -24.94 22.49
N THR A 652 -6.89 -25.73 21.62
CA THR A 652 -5.42 -25.65 21.45
C THR A 652 -5.01 -24.84 20.22
N ILE A 653 -5.90 -24.71 19.22
CA ILE A 653 -5.59 -24.07 17.94
C ILE A 653 -6.58 -22.96 17.62
N GLY A 654 -7.87 -23.24 17.42
CA GLY A 654 -8.87 -22.30 16.89
C GLY A 654 -9.00 -21.01 17.69
N VAL A 655 -9.39 -21.10 18.97
CA VAL A 655 -9.54 -19.90 19.83
C VAL A 655 -8.19 -19.19 20.02
N PRO A 656 -7.09 -19.86 20.37
CA PRO A 656 -5.80 -19.19 20.55
C PRO A 656 -5.25 -18.56 19.26
N ALA A 657 -5.37 -19.24 18.12
CA ALA A 657 -4.96 -18.77 16.80
C ALA A 657 -5.58 -17.42 16.49
N PHE A 658 -6.89 -17.27 16.73
CA PHE A 658 -7.62 -16.02 16.49
C PHE A 658 -7.04 -14.85 17.30
N PHE A 659 -6.85 -15.03 18.61
CA PHE A 659 -6.30 -13.98 19.47
C PHE A 659 -4.82 -13.69 19.18
N LEU A 660 -4.02 -14.72 18.93
CA LEU A 660 -2.60 -14.58 18.61
C LEU A 660 -2.36 -13.91 17.25
N ALA A 661 -3.23 -14.16 16.26
CA ALA A 661 -3.18 -13.52 14.94
C ALA A 661 -3.34 -12.00 15.04
N LEU A 662 -4.19 -11.56 15.97
CA LEU A 662 -4.56 -10.16 16.16
C LEU A 662 -3.66 -9.42 17.15
N ALA A 663 -2.67 -10.09 17.75
CA ALA A 663 -1.75 -9.47 18.71
C ALA A 663 -0.92 -8.33 18.08
N PRO A 664 -0.45 -7.34 18.85
CA PRO A 664 0.59 -6.43 18.36
C PRO A 664 1.90 -7.20 18.10
N ASN A 665 2.58 -6.90 16.99
CA ASN A 665 3.89 -7.46 16.66
C ASN A 665 4.69 -6.47 15.80
N LYS A 666 5.96 -6.27 16.13
CA LYS A 666 6.89 -5.32 15.47
C LYS A 666 8.05 -6.02 14.74
N GLU A 667 8.15 -7.34 14.84
CA GLU A 667 9.22 -8.10 14.21
C GLU A 667 9.14 -8.01 12.69
N ARG A 668 10.27 -7.73 12.03
CA ARG A 668 10.37 -7.71 10.57
C ARG A 668 10.04 -9.09 9.99
N ALA A 669 9.28 -9.11 8.90
CA ALA A 669 9.02 -10.35 8.18
C ALA A 669 10.31 -10.89 7.58
N ARG A 670 10.65 -12.14 7.91
CA ARG A 670 11.82 -12.86 7.38
C ARG A 670 11.41 -13.66 6.13
N PRO A 671 12.33 -13.91 5.19
CA PRO A 671 12.02 -14.72 4.01
C PRO A 671 11.89 -16.22 4.35
N HIS A 672 11.49 -17.02 3.37
CA HIS A 672 11.35 -18.48 3.42
C HIS A 672 10.28 -18.98 4.42
N PHE A 673 9.04 -18.48 4.31
CA PHE A 673 7.89 -18.83 5.14
C PHE A 673 7.73 -20.34 5.35
N VAL A 674 7.62 -21.13 4.27
CA VAL A 674 7.36 -22.59 4.36
C VAL A 674 8.45 -23.30 5.16
N ARG A 675 9.72 -23.02 4.84
CA ARG A 675 10.87 -23.64 5.50
C ARG A 675 10.87 -23.33 7.00
N ARG A 676 10.59 -22.08 7.38
CA ARG A 676 10.55 -21.66 8.78
C ARG A 676 9.43 -22.36 9.55
N VAL A 677 8.20 -22.32 9.04
CA VAL A 677 7.06 -22.93 9.73
C VAL A 677 7.25 -24.44 9.85
N MET A 678 7.68 -25.12 8.78
CA MET A 678 7.91 -26.57 8.80
C MET A 678 9.04 -26.99 9.75
N ARG A 679 10.06 -26.15 9.93
CA ARG A 679 11.17 -26.41 10.85
C ARG A 679 10.72 -26.55 12.31
N TYR A 680 9.65 -25.87 12.70
CA TYR A 680 9.03 -26.01 14.03
C TYR A 680 7.87 -27.02 14.02
N ALA A 681 7.07 -27.03 12.95
CA ALA A 681 5.88 -27.87 12.87
C ALA A 681 6.19 -29.37 12.79
N VAL A 682 7.23 -29.77 12.06
CA VAL A 682 7.58 -31.19 11.87
C VAL A 682 8.05 -31.83 13.19
N PRO A 683 9.06 -31.30 13.91
CA PRO A 683 9.46 -31.86 15.20
C PRO A 683 8.31 -31.86 16.21
N GLY A 684 7.52 -30.77 16.25
CA GLY A 684 6.37 -30.66 17.13
C GLY A 684 5.31 -31.74 16.87
N GLY A 685 4.95 -31.94 15.61
CA GLY A 685 3.98 -32.95 15.20
C GLY A 685 4.49 -34.39 15.38
N VAL A 686 5.78 -34.65 15.15
CA VAL A 686 6.40 -35.96 15.40
C VAL A 686 6.33 -36.33 16.88
N VAL A 687 6.72 -35.41 17.77
CA VAL A 687 6.67 -35.64 19.22
C VAL A 687 5.23 -35.86 19.70
N ALA A 688 4.28 -35.04 19.21
CA ALA A 688 2.87 -35.18 19.54
C ALA A 688 2.28 -36.52 19.07
N ALA A 689 2.55 -36.93 17.83
CA ALA A 689 2.09 -38.21 17.29
C ALA A 689 2.69 -39.40 18.06
N ALA A 690 4.01 -39.38 18.31
CA ALA A 690 4.69 -40.46 19.01
C ALA A 690 4.21 -40.61 20.46
N ALA A 691 4.07 -39.51 21.20
CA ALA A 691 3.60 -39.53 22.58
C ALA A 691 2.15 -40.03 22.69
N THR A 692 1.29 -39.55 21.79
CA THR A 692 -0.12 -39.94 21.72
C THR A 692 -0.26 -41.41 21.35
N PHE A 693 0.44 -41.87 20.32
CA PHE A 693 0.40 -43.25 19.88
C PHE A 693 1.00 -44.21 20.91
N ALA A 694 2.10 -43.83 21.57
CA ALA A 694 2.67 -44.61 22.67
C ALA A 694 1.68 -44.76 23.82
N THR A 695 1.00 -43.68 24.21
CA THR A 695 -0.04 -43.75 25.24
C THR A 695 -1.18 -44.66 24.81
N TYR A 696 -1.63 -44.56 23.56
CA TYR A 696 -2.68 -45.40 23.02
C TYR A 696 -2.31 -46.90 23.07
N LEU A 697 -1.09 -47.27 22.63
CA LEU A 697 -0.62 -48.66 22.69
C LEU A 697 -0.47 -49.18 24.12
N VAL A 698 -0.01 -48.35 25.06
CA VAL A 698 0.10 -48.72 26.48
C VAL A 698 -1.30 -48.90 27.09
N ALA A 699 -2.24 -48.01 26.76
CA ALA A 699 -3.62 -48.09 27.22
C ALA A 699 -4.30 -49.38 26.72
N ARG A 700 -4.10 -49.73 25.44
CA ARG A 700 -4.65 -50.94 24.81
C ARG A 700 -4.13 -52.24 25.40
N ARG A 701 -2.95 -52.21 26.05
CA ARG A 701 -2.42 -53.35 26.82
C ARG A 701 -2.95 -53.39 28.25
N HIS A 702 -3.37 -52.25 28.79
CA HIS A 702 -3.80 -52.13 30.19
C HIS A 702 -5.30 -52.39 30.36
N TYR A 703 -6.12 -51.82 29.49
CA TYR A 703 -7.56 -52.00 29.52
C TYR A 703 -7.97 -53.27 28.76
N SER A 704 -8.91 -54.02 29.33
CA SER A 704 -9.47 -55.22 28.72
C SER A 704 -10.96 -55.33 29.03
N GLY A 705 -11.76 -55.79 28.07
CA GLY A 705 -13.21 -55.98 28.22
C GLY A 705 -14.06 -54.88 27.57
N PRO A 706 -15.40 -54.93 27.77
CA PRO A 706 -16.33 -53.96 27.19
C PRO A 706 -16.02 -52.53 27.67
N GLY A 707 -15.91 -51.58 26.75
CA GLY A 707 -15.57 -50.17 27.05
C GLY A 707 -14.07 -49.88 27.21
N ALA A 708 -13.18 -50.85 26.97
CA ALA A 708 -11.73 -50.63 26.98
C ALA A 708 -11.31 -49.54 25.98
N LEU A 709 -11.88 -49.55 24.79
CA LEU A 709 -11.56 -48.61 23.73
C LEU A 709 -11.90 -47.15 24.08
N ASP A 710 -12.99 -46.90 24.82
CA ASP A 710 -13.34 -45.54 25.27
C ASP A 710 -12.32 -45.02 26.28
N ALA A 711 -11.84 -45.90 27.16
CA ALA A 711 -10.81 -45.59 28.14
C ALA A 711 -9.43 -45.37 27.48
N GLU A 712 -9.10 -46.16 26.46
CA GLU A 712 -7.91 -45.99 25.62
C GLU A 712 -7.90 -44.63 24.91
N THR A 713 -9.02 -44.32 24.25
CA THR A 713 -9.26 -43.08 23.51
C THR A 713 -9.18 -41.86 24.44
N SER A 714 -9.74 -41.97 25.65
CA SER A 714 -9.69 -40.90 26.66
C SER A 714 -8.26 -40.61 27.14
N ALA A 715 -7.45 -41.65 27.36
CA ALA A 715 -6.05 -41.49 27.75
C ALA A 715 -5.18 -40.88 26.63
N ALA A 716 -5.40 -41.31 25.37
CA ALA A 716 -4.76 -40.73 24.21
C ALA A 716 -5.16 -39.24 24.03
N THR A 717 -6.43 -38.91 24.25
CA THR A 717 -6.94 -37.54 24.13
C THR A 717 -6.33 -36.61 25.18
N LEU A 718 -6.22 -37.08 26.44
CA LEU A 718 -5.53 -36.34 27.50
C LEU A 718 -4.07 -36.05 27.14
N THR A 719 -3.35 -37.04 26.61
CA THR A 719 -1.95 -36.87 26.19
C THR A 719 -1.81 -35.86 25.07
N LEU A 720 -2.61 -36.01 24.00
CA LEU A 720 -2.58 -35.10 22.87
C LEU A 720 -2.96 -33.68 23.29
N PHE A 721 -3.93 -33.51 24.19
CA PHE A 721 -4.29 -32.21 24.76
C PHE A 721 -3.12 -31.56 25.48
N LEU A 722 -2.47 -32.27 26.41
CA LEU A 722 -1.37 -31.72 27.21
C LEU A 722 -0.17 -31.36 26.34
N VAL A 723 0.19 -32.21 25.36
CA VAL A 723 1.27 -31.91 24.42
C VAL A 723 0.92 -30.71 23.54
N SER A 724 -0.32 -30.63 23.03
CA SER A 724 -0.78 -29.51 22.22
C SER A 724 -0.86 -28.20 23.02
N MET A 725 -1.23 -28.27 24.31
CA MET A 725 -1.14 -27.14 25.24
C MET A 725 0.29 -26.66 25.42
N TRP A 726 1.26 -27.57 25.50
CA TRP A 726 2.66 -27.20 25.60
C TRP A 726 3.17 -26.54 24.31
N VAL A 727 2.78 -27.06 23.14
CA VAL A 727 3.06 -26.40 21.85
C VAL A 727 2.48 -24.99 21.82
N LEU A 728 1.24 -24.80 22.27
CA LEU A 728 0.62 -23.47 22.38
C LEU A 728 1.41 -22.57 23.34
N ALA A 729 1.83 -23.09 24.49
CA ALA A 729 2.61 -22.34 25.48
C ALA A 729 3.95 -21.87 24.89
N ILE A 730 4.63 -22.68 24.08
CA ILE A 730 5.87 -22.28 23.39
C ILE A 730 5.57 -21.17 22.38
N ILE A 731 4.54 -21.34 21.56
CA ILE A 731 4.17 -20.38 20.50
C ILE A 731 3.69 -19.03 21.07
N ALA A 732 3.11 -19.04 22.27
CA ALA A 732 2.69 -17.82 22.97
C ALA A 732 3.86 -16.96 23.48
N ARG A 733 5.13 -17.40 23.37
CA ARG A 733 6.29 -16.62 23.81
C ARG A 733 6.56 -15.41 22.87
N PRO A 734 7.08 -14.28 23.39
CA PRO A 734 7.28 -13.97 24.82
C PRO A 734 5.94 -13.81 25.56
N TYR A 735 5.90 -14.23 26.84
CA TYR A 735 4.66 -14.19 27.62
C TYR A 735 4.31 -12.75 28.02
N THR A 736 3.14 -12.30 27.58
CA THR A 736 2.43 -11.14 28.15
C THR A 736 1.32 -11.63 29.06
N TRP A 737 0.83 -10.79 29.98
CA TRP A 737 -0.22 -11.18 30.92
C TRP A 737 -1.45 -11.79 30.22
N TRP A 738 -1.90 -11.20 29.10
CA TRP A 738 -3.07 -11.69 28.35
C TRP A 738 -2.80 -13.02 27.64
N ARG A 739 -1.55 -13.28 27.20
CA ARG A 739 -1.17 -14.57 26.60
C ARG A 739 -1.15 -15.68 27.65
N VAL A 740 -0.70 -15.36 28.86
CA VAL A 740 -0.76 -16.28 30.00
C VAL A 740 -2.22 -16.58 30.36
N VAL A 741 -3.07 -15.55 30.43
CA VAL A 741 -4.52 -15.72 30.64
C VAL A 741 -5.16 -16.58 29.55
N LEU A 742 -4.79 -16.37 28.27
CA LEU A 742 -5.28 -17.18 27.16
C LEU A 742 -4.92 -18.66 27.34
N VAL A 743 -3.64 -18.99 27.57
CA VAL A 743 -3.20 -20.39 27.77
C VAL A 743 -3.88 -21.01 29.00
N ALA A 744 -3.95 -20.28 30.12
CA ALA A 744 -4.60 -20.73 31.33
C ALA A 744 -6.10 -20.98 31.12
N ALA A 745 -6.80 -20.11 30.38
CA ALA A 745 -8.21 -20.25 30.06
C ALA A 745 -8.49 -21.50 29.19
N MET A 746 -7.59 -21.84 28.26
CA MET A 746 -7.73 -23.07 27.46
C MET A 746 -7.54 -24.33 28.29
N GLY A 747 -6.57 -24.33 29.21
CA GLY A 747 -6.39 -25.39 30.20
C GLY A 747 -7.60 -25.55 31.11
N ALA A 748 -8.13 -24.43 31.63
CA ALA A 748 -9.34 -24.40 32.44
C ALA A 748 -10.57 -24.90 31.67
N GLY A 749 -10.71 -24.54 30.40
CA GLY A 749 -11.80 -25.02 29.53
C GLY A 749 -11.80 -26.55 29.38
N PHE A 750 -10.62 -27.16 29.24
CA PHE A 750 -10.51 -28.61 29.21
C PHE A 750 -10.79 -29.26 30.57
N LEU A 751 -10.34 -28.65 31.67
CA LEU A 751 -10.69 -29.11 33.02
C LEU A 751 -12.20 -29.07 33.27
N VAL A 752 -12.91 -28.05 32.77
CA VAL A 752 -14.37 -27.98 32.84
C VAL A 752 -15.02 -29.16 32.10
N VAL A 753 -14.51 -29.52 30.91
CA VAL A 753 -14.98 -30.73 30.20
C VAL A 753 -14.74 -32.00 31.01
N LEU A 754 -13.60 -32.10 31.71
CA LEU A 754 -13.27 -33.25 32.54
C LEU A 754 -14.03 -33.31 33.87
N VAL A 755 -14.67 -32.24 34.33
CA VAL A 755 -15.37 -32.21 35.63
C VAL A 755 -16.90 -32.25 35.46
N VAL A 756 -17.43 -31.70 34.37
CA VAL A 756 -18.88 -31.62 34.13
C VAL A 756 -19.36 -32.91 33.44
N PRO A 757 -20.23 -33.73 34.08
CA PRO A 757 -20.64 -35.03 33.54
C PRO A 757 -21.27 -34.96 32.15
N TRP A 758 -22.13 -33.96 31.93
CA TRP A 758 -22.76 -33.77 30.61
C TRP A 758 -21.73 -33.51 29.49
N LEU A 759 -20.64 -32.79 29.79
CA LEU A 759 -19.56 -32.55 28.81
C LEU A 759 -18.70 -33.81 28.60
N GLN A 760 -18.45 -34.60 29.65
CA GLN A 760 -17.78 -35.88 29.54
C GLN A 760 -18.56 -36.84 28.62
N ASP A 761 -19.88 -36.95 28.81
CA ASP A 761 -20.74 -37.78 27.98
C ASP A 761 -20.81 -37.26 26.55
N PHE A 762 -20.97 -35.94 26.37
CA PHE A 762 -21.03 -35.30 25.07
C PHE A 762 -19.76 -35.56 24.25
N PHE A 763 -18.58 -35.35 24.85
CA PHE A 763 -17.29 -35.55 24.20
C PHE A 763 -16.79 -37.00 24.26
N ALA A 764 -17.52 -37.95 24.85
CA ALA A 764 -17.06 -39.31 25.08
C ALA A 764 -15.67 -39.35 25.75
N LEU A 765 -15.51 -38.58 26.84
CA LEU A 765 -14.27 -38.44 27.60
C LEU A 765 -14.45 -38.92 29.03
N LYS A 766 -13.99 -40.13 29.31
CA LYS A 766 -14.06 -40.73 30.65
C LYS A 766 -12.72 -41.34 31.03
N LEU A 767 -12.03 -40.68 31.96
CA LEU A 767 -10.79 -41.20 32.52
C LEU A 767 -11.11 -42.34 33.50
N VAL A 768 -10.77 -43.57 33.09
CA VAL A 768 -11.00 -44.78 33.90
C VAL A 768 -9.77 -45.06 34.76
N GLY A 769 -9.98 -45.27 36.08
CA GLY A 769 -8.88 -45.51 37.01
C GLY A 769 -7.92 -44.32 37.16
N VAL A 770 -6.77 -44.56 37.80
CA VAL A 770 -5.75 -43.52 38.08
C VAL A 770 -4.43 -43.79 37.37
N THR A 771 -4.11 -45.03 37.05
CA THR A 771 -2.83 -45.47 36.47
C THR A 771 -2.58 -44.85 35.10
N MET A 772 -3.49 -45.05 34.16
CA MET A 772 -3.35 -44.58 32.78
C MET A 772 -3.45 -43.06 32.64
N PRO A 773 -4.34 -42.33 33.34
CA PRO A 773 -4.32 -40.87 33.33
C PRO A 773 -2.98 -40.28 33.81
N TRP A 774 -2.40 -40.83 34.90
CA TRP A 774 -1.08 -40.38 35.36
C TRP A 774 0.06 -40.80 34.42
N ALA A 775 -0.04 -41.97 33.79
CA ALA A 775 0.90 -42.38 32.75
C ALA A 775 0.85 -41.44 31.53
N ALA A 776 -0.35 -41.05 31.09
CA ALA A 776 -0.58 -40.06 30.04
C ALA A 776 0.05 -38.71 30.39
N VAL A 777 -0.11 -38.22 31.63
CA VAL A 777 0.54 -37.00 32.12
C VAL A 777 2.07 -37.15 32.10
N GLY A 778 2.61 -38.29 32.54
CA GLY A 778 4.04 -38.57 32.54
C GLY A 778 4.64 -38.58 31.13
N ILE A 779 3.98 -39.26 30.18
CA ILE A 779 4.37 -39.29 28.77
C ILE A 779 4.31 -37.88 28.17
N ALA A 780 3.25 -37.11 28.47
CA ALA A 780 3.11 -35.73 28.02
C ALA A 780 4.21 -34.82 28.59
N ALA A 781 4.64 -35.02 29.84
CA ALA A 781 5.74 -34.27 30.45
C ALA A 781 7.09 -34.55 29.77
N VAL A 782 7.37 -35.82 29.44
CA VAL A 782 8.57 -36.18 28.65
C VAL A 782 8.51 -35.56 27.26
N ALA A 783 7.35 -35.63 26.60
CA ALA A 783 7.12 -35.00 25.30
C ALA A 783 7.34 -33.48 25.36
N ALA A 784 6.85 -32.81 26.41
CA ALA A 784 7.08 -31.38 26.64
C ALA A 784 8.57 -31.03 26.79
N GLY A 785 9.35 -31.87 27.49
CA GLY A 785 10.81 -31.73 27.58
C GLY A 785 11.51 -31.90 26.22
N LEU A 786 11.08 -32.87 25.42
CA LEU A 786 11.59 -33.07 24.06
C LEU A 786 11.24 -31.90 23.13
N LEU A 787 10.03 -31.34 23.26
CA LEU A 787 9.61 -30.15 22.51
C LEU A 787 10.50 -28.94 22.84
N GLU A 788 10.81 -28.70 24.11
CA GLU A 788 11.73 -27.64 24.52
C GLU A 788 13.14 -27.82 23.95
N LEU A 789 13.66 -29.05 23.99
CA LEU A 789 14.96 -29.38 23.41
C LEU A 789 14.98 -29.16 21.90
N ALA A 790 13.96 -29.64 21.20
CA ALA A 790 13.81 -29.46 19.75
C ALA A 790 13.73 -27.98 19.39
N TRP A 791 12.94 -27.19 20.12
CA TRP A 791 12.78 -25.77 19.88
C TRP A 791 14.08 -24.98 20.10
N ARG A 792 14.78 -25.23 21.21
CA ARG A 792 16.09 -24.60 21.50
C ARG A 792 17.15 -24.99 20.49
N TRP A 793 17.13 -26.23 20.00
CA TRP A 793 18.07 -26.71 18.99
C TRP A 793 17.84 -26.02 17.64
N VAL A 794 16.57 -25.85 17.26
CA VAL A 794 16.15 -25.09 16.08
C VAL A 794 16.60 -23.63 16.20
N ASP A 795 16.42 -22.98 17.34
CA ASP A 795 16.81 -21.57 17.52
C ASP A 795 18.35 -21.38 17.50
N ARG A 796 19.14 -22.34 17.99
CA ARG A 796 20.62 -22.21 18.11
C ARG A 796 21.42 -22.53 16.84
N ARG A 797 21.07 -23.58 16.08
CA ARG A 797 21.96 -24.11 15.03
C ARG A 797 21.90 -23.40 13.68
N LEU A 798 20.89 -22.57 13.44
CA LEU A 798 20.78 -21.78 12.23
C LEU A 798 20.16 -20.44 12.62
N PRO A 799 20.96 -19.43 13.02
CA PRO A 799 20.47 -18.07 13.02
C PRO A 799 19.93 -17.78 11.62
N VAL A 800 18.75 -17.16 11.58
CA VAL A 800 18.06 -16.76 10.35
C VAL A 800 18.95 -15.89 9.49
#